data_AF-A0AAU6JIX9-F1
#
_entry.id   AF-A0AAU6JIX9-F1
#
_cell.length_a   1.000
_cell.length_b   1.000
_cell.length_c   1.000
_cell.angle_alpha   90.00
_cell.angle_beta   90.00
_cell.angle_gamma   90.00
#
_symmetry.space_group_name_H-M   'P 1'
#
loop_
_entity.id
_entity.type
_entity.pdbx_description
1 polymer ?
#
loop_
_entity_poly.entity_id
_entity_poly.type
_entity_poly.pdbx_seq_one_letter_code
_entity_poly.pdbx_strand_id
1 'polypeptide(L)'
;MTAAPAASDEPGDNPTNPYERTLRISLGEQARKDRCQAGRAVHFGGPELDSVAGAKLTGTDAGLREFVRQDVLLGEWGQASTRDRDAGIAALHAFQDRQEKLNTANKPYAHENSTGGRDYWAPEFGKDIVAFTLGTQQDLYSKASENPTPRPGQAALDQAKKVLDAFGTGGDTWAAAYKDFAGRELLDTTNLGYSSANDVATFLRFGGFATKAPEPDSLEFRTEVEALKTAWAACDSANPIDHYRVLTGPVLVAYSEWETEYAGQAEQRKAIVTAKAAAAKEVRVATDAMIEAVRQAWQADQILYWQKYWAAHKDSINYPAKAVFTKATTDLNAARTKAAAQVALADAAATRAKTAADAAGAQQTKAWAIADAAKLPRGRGLLYAQQSVQVAKASAAATLAAAKATLTASNAAKATVADSQTLLALAKTQTHALNTEFRKTAALEAKAQAKAAAESAAKLATEAAANAATAKTARATAEKAEQTAMTQAAEAKRQRGIAEAEKATAERERDLAASERAKAGAAEERARDEQTRAGQARTAAETAGATAAEKLAAAEDAEVRAFLARNKAVTAERDKNATASRAAALESAAAAAEGTSAAGETRQAATEARSAATAAAGAATRARTAANEATTAAVNARAAATRAEGAAKRSRSAADAAQSAYTRTHAAATTAHAAAAEAIDAAAAAKENAKQADVEAKKAQAAAITARKEATAALAEAAKTAAWSAKTAGYALATAQYAQGARDAATATTKAADEAITVGSPYRETDTSAAYAVLIGQTSKTLAEQQASAAKAKSDEAKKAAATAKALADKAAGDAKIALQAAADAADYAVQAVNSAAAANASAAAAAIDAAAAKKADANAQKYDAQAGTDAFYANFAAGEAESAAAQADRDATQAERDAASARSSATNAETASAEADRIATYAESDAVKAESAAVNADSLAKDADAAADRAEKAQREELEALRKKRADQAYDAPDLPGDLEAALLRVCGQECVDQYRAAQALASMDLLAWVKENGGAILLDYIGWTDLKNCLTKGDVEACLWTLVNAIGAALPVLKFPAVAKAVIKISSGVVGFFEKSATAKRTLDKLRKLAEKAKKEPDLPACMKKASLKTAVLAVAPASASMSMSAAASDDEPDLCNLNPLAGLSDEILNHLDEKYGTDVADGIEYQWQRMMGNSSEAADHNIPGIGRDLPAMAEYFKKYRGKGTHKDSTTGKSVAYDDQKGVIIIITARFIHGYKLSKVDFLRGNRYVPNS
;
A
#
# COMPACT_ATOMS: atom_id res chain seq x y z
N MET A 1 127.32 85.80 10.45
CA MET A 1 128.49 86.37 9.74
C MET A 1 127.96 87.09 8.51
N THR A 2 128.41 88.31 8.25
CA THR A 2 127.94 89.15 7.14
C THR A 2 128.74 88.85 5.88
N ALA A 3 128.12 88.21 4.89
CA ALA A 3 128.55 88.37 3.51
C ALA A 3 128.12 89.77 3.07
N ALA A 4 129.05 90.59 2.60
CA ALA A 4 128.70 91.85 1.94
C ALA A 4 128.04 91.54 0.58
N PRO A 5 127.02 92.29 0.14
CA PRO A 5 126.53 92.20 -1.23
C PRO A 5 127.64 92.59 -2.22
N ALA A 6 127.58 92.07 -3.44
CA ALA A 6 128.51 92.42 -4.50
C ALA A 6 128.28 93.87 -4.96
N ALA A 7 129.00 94.81 -4.36
CA ALA A 7 128.90 96.24 -4.63
C ALA A 7 129.81 96.73 -5.78
N SER A 8 130.37 95.81 -6.58
CA SER A 8 131.42 96.09 -7.57
C SER A 8 130.92 96.58 -8.93
N ASP A 9 129.67 96.28 -9.29
CA ASP A 9 129.18 96.36 -10.67
C ASP A 9 128.02 97.37 -10.85
N GLU A 10 127.58 98.03 -9.77
CA GLU A 10 126.53 99.06 -9.82
C GLU A 10 127.11 100.49 -9.96
N PRO A 11 126.61 101.29 -10.91
CA PRO A 11 126.91 102.71 -10.99
C PRO A 11 126.40 103.47 -9.75
N GLY A 12 127.31 104.21 -9.09
CA GLY A 12 126.98 105.11 -8.00
C GLY A 12 126.18 106.34 -8.46
N ASP A 13 125.65 107.09 -7.51
CA ASP A 13 124.73 108.22 -7.73
C ASP A 13 125.28 109.25 -8.74
N ASN A 14 124.42 109.71 -9.65
CA ASN A 14 124.76 110.62 -10.76
C ASN A 14 125.98 110.19 -11.60
N PRO A 15 126.00 108.99 -12.21
CA PRO A 15 127.16 108.49 -12.94
C PRO A 15 127.52 109.39 -14.12
N THR A 16 128.82 109.50 -14.39
CA THR A 16 129.39 110.33 -15.48
C THR A 16 129.17 109.73 -16.87
N ASN A 17 128.89 108.42 -16.95
CA ASN A 17 128.47 107.75 -18.17
C ASN A 17 126.93 107.86 -18.29
N PRO A 18 126.37 108.50 -19.34
CA PRO A 18 124.93 108.61 -19.51
C PRO A 18 124.23 107.26 -19.67
N TYR A 19 124.90 106.22 -20.18
CA TYR A 19 124.34 104.87 -20.32
C TYR A 19 124.05 104.21 -18.97
N GLU A 20 124.84 104.51 -17.94
CA GLU A 20 124.65 103.96 -16.59
C GLU A 20 123.40 104.55 -15.89
N ARG A 21 122.93 105.70 -16.36
CA ARG A 21 121.63 106.30 -15.98
C ARG A 21 120.44 105.60 -16.65
N THR A 22 120.68 104.76 -17.67
CA THR A 22 119.63 104.02 -18.39
C THR A 22 119.47 102.58 -17.92
N LEU A 23 120.13 102.20 -16.84
CA LEU A 23 120.04 100.88 -16.23
C LEU A 23 119.34 101.00 -14.87
N ARG A 24 118.31 100.18 -14.63
CA ARG A 24 117.80 99.94 -13.26
C ARG A 24 118.92 99.34 -12.40
N ILE A 25 118.86 99.59 -11.09
CA ILE A 25 119.70 98.89 -10.12
C ILE A 25 119.37 97.39 -10.19
N SER A 26 120.34 96.50 -10.30
CA SER A 26 120.16 95.05 -10.39
C SER A 26 120.03 94.34 -9.03
N LEU A 27 120.41 95.04 -7.94
CA LEU A 27 120.55 94.48 -6.59
C LEU A 27 119.28 93.73 -6.12
N GLY A 28 119.43 92.42 -5.94
CA GLY A 28 118.39 91.50 -5.46
C GLY A 28 117.23 91.24 -6.43
N GLU A 29 117.13 91.98 -7.55
CA GLU A 29 115.99 91.91 -8.47
C GLU A 29 115.77 90.50 -9.01
N GLN A 30 116.84 89.86 -9.49
CA GLN A 30 116.74 88.54 -10.09
C GLN A 30 116.23 87.50 -9.09
N ALA A 31 116.73 87.50 -7.85
CA ALA A 31 116.24 86.60 -6.80
C ALA A 31 114.76 86.84 -6.47
N ARG A 32 114.33 88.11 -6.34
CA ARG A 32 112.90 88.44 -6.14
C ARG A 32 112.05 87.97 -7.31
N LYS A 33 112.53 88.14 -8.55
CA LYS A 33 111.86 87.70 -9.79
C LYS A 33 111.67 86.19 -9.84
N ASP A 34 112.72 85.42 -9.52
CA ASP A 34 112.64 83.95 -9.52
C ASP A 34 111.72 83.42 -8.41
N ARG A 35 111.78 84.02 -7.21
CA ARG A 35 110.86 83.75 -6.08
C ARG A 35 109.41 84.07 -6.44
N CYS A 36 109.16 85.09 -7.25
CA CYS A 36 107.81 85.43 -7.71
C CYS A 36 107.33 84.55 -8.87
N GLN A 37 108.19 84.13 -9.79
CA GLN A 37 107.81 83.18 -10.84
C GLN A 37 107.46 81.81 -10.26
N ALA A 38 108.26 81.30 -9.30
CA ALA A 38 107.93 80.07 -8.60
C ALA A 38 106.74 80.22 -7.63
N GLY A 39 106.57 81.38 -6.99
CA GLY A 39 105.37 81.70 -6.21
C GLY A 39 104.09 81.71 -7.07
N ARG A 40 104.20 82.17 -8.32
CA ARG A 40 103.13 82.07 -9.32
C ARG A 40 102.87 80.63 -9.75
N ALA A 41 103.91 79.80 -9.87
CA ALA A 41 103.80 78.36 -10.12
C ALA A 41 103.07 77.61 -9.00
N VAL A 42 103.31 77.96 -7.73
CA VAL A 42 102.57 77.44 -6.56
C VAL A 42 101.06 77.70 -6.66
N HIS A 43 100.62 78.77 -7.34
CA HIS A 43 99.19 79.07 -7.48
C HIS A 43 98.58 78.51 -8.77
N PHE A 44 99.23 78.75 -9.91
CA PHE A 44 98.72 78.39 -11.23
C PHE A 44 99.10 76.99 -11.69
N GLY A 45 100.01 76.29 -11.01
CA GLY A 45 100.40 74.92 -11.36
C GLY A 45 99.37 73.86 -10.99
N GLY A 46 99.63 72.61 -11.38
CA GLY A 46 98.95 71.45 -10.82
C GLY A 46 99.71 70.89 -9.60
N PRO A 47 99.26 69.75 -9.04
CA PRO A 47 99.88 69.14 -7.86
C PRO A 47 101.40 68.90 -7.96
N GLU A 48 101.92 68.55 -9.14
CA GLU A 48 103.35 68.32 -9.37
C GLU A 48 104.12 69.65 -9.45
N LEU A 49 103.63 70.63 -10.22
CA LEU A 49 104.31 71.92 -10.35
C LEU A 49 104.26 72.73 -9.04
N ASP A 50 103.13 72.71 -8.32
CA ASP A 50 102.97 73.31 -6.98
C ASP A 50 103.98 72.66 -6.00
N SER A 51 104.08 71.33 -5.99
CA SER A 51 105.01 70.60 -5.13
C SER A 51 106.48 70.89 -5.44
N VAL A 52 106.88 70.92 -6.72
CA VAL A 52 108.27 71.21 -7.13
C VAL A 52 108.61 72.68 -6.87
N ALA A 53 107.74 73.62 -7.25
CA ALA A 53 107.96 75.04 -7.00
C ALA A 53 108.03 75.36 -5.50
N GLY A 54 107.11 74.80 -4.70
CA GLY A 54 107.09 74.90 -3.25
C GLY A 54 108.38 74.38 -2.59
N ALA A 55 108.98 73.31 -3.14
CA ALA A 55 110.30 72.84 -2.69
C ALA A 55 111.43 73.82 -3.07
N LYS A 56 111.47 74.28 -4.33
CA LYS A 56 112.53 75.19 -4.83
C LYS A 56 112.53 76.54 -4.11
N LEU A 57 111.35 77.05 -3.75
CA LEU A 57 111.14 78.24 -2.91
C LEU A 57 111.70 78.14 -1.48
N THR A 58 112.22 76.97 -1.09
CA THR A 58 112.86 76.72 0.21
C THR A 58 114.32 76.28 0.08
N GLY A 59 114.85 76.26 -1.14
CA GLY A 59 116.27 76.05 -1.43
C GLY A 59 117.05 77.36 -1.59
N THR A 60 118.25 77.26 -2.16
CA THR A 60 119.10 78.41 -2.51
C THR A 60 118.59 79.13 -3.77
N ASP A 61 118.77 80.46 -3.85
CA ASP A 61 118.38 81.25 -5.02
C ASP A 61 119.01 80.74 -6.34
N ALA A 62 120.20 80.15 -6.33
CA ALA A 62 120.81 79.54 -7.53
C ALA A 62 120.02 78.33 -8.07
N GLY A 63 119.52 77.46 -7.18
CA GLY A 63 118.67 76.32 -7.55
C GLY A 63 117.24 76.73 -7.92
N LEU A 64 116.77 77.84 -7.37
CA LEU A 64 115.50 78.48 -7.74
C LEU A 64 115.59 79.15 -9.11
N ARG A 65 116.70 79.86 -9.39
CA ARG A 65 117.02 80.44 -10.70
C ARG A 65 116.99 79.38 -11.78
N GLU A 66 117.63 78.22 -11.56
CA GLU A 66 117.67 77.17 -12.57
C GLU A 66 116.28 76.57 -12.86
N PHE A 67 115.45 76.38 -11.83
CA PHE A 67 114.07 75.90 -11.97
C PHE A 67 113.20 76.81 -12.88
N VAL A 68 113.43 78.13 -12.87
CA VAL A 68 112.65 79.11 -13.65
C VAL A 68 113.36 79.65 -14.92
N ARG A 69 114.58 79.19 -15.21
CA ARG A 69 115.43 79.68 -16.33
C ARG A 69 115.50 78.73 -17.52
N GLN A 70 115.24 77.43 -17.32
CA GLN A 70 115.42 76.42 -18.36
C GLN A 70 114.32 76.42 -19.43
N ASP A 71 114.61 75.73 -20.55
CA ASP A 71 113.65 75.37 -21.60
C ASP A 71 112.36 74.81 -20.97
N VAL A 72 111.24 75.46 -21.29
CA VAL A 72 109.92 75.26 -20.69
C VAL A 72 109.34 73.86 -20.93
N LEU A 73 109.93 73.07 -21.83
CA LEU A 73 109.53 71.68 -22.11
C LEU A 73 110.48 70.64 -21.51
N LEU A 74 111.77 70.95 -21.33
CA LEU A 74 112.80 69.99 -20.94
C LEU A 74 113.22 70.08 -19.46
N GLY A 75 113.13 71.27 -18.84
CA GLY A 75 113.51 71.46 -17.44
C GLY A 75 112.50 70.89 -16.42
N GLU A 76 112.85 70.91 -15.14
CA GLU A 76 112.01 70.39 -14.05
C GLU A 76 110.58 70.97 -14.06
N TRP A 77 110.43 72.26 -14.39
CA TRP A 77 109.15 72.92 -14.60
C TRP A 77 108.31 72.26 -15.69
N GLY A 78 108.89 72.08 -16.88
CA GLY A 78 108.22 71.49 -18.05
C GLY A 78 107.84 70.03 -17.82
N GLN A 79 108.71 69.29 -17.12
CA GLN A 79 108.44 67.91 -16.69
C GLN A 79 107.31 67.82 -15.67
N ALA A 80 107.28 68.70 -14.66
CA ALA A 80 106.19 68.76 -13.68
C ALA A 80 104.85 69.16 -14.33
N SER A 81 104.86 70.23 -15.15
CA SER A 81 103.69 70.68 -15.92
C SER A 81 103.16 69.59 -16.87
N THR A 82 104.06 68.79 -17.45
CA THR A 82 103.70 67.62 -18.26
C THR A 82 103.02 66.54 -17.41
N ARG A 83 103.59 66.17 -16.25
CA ARG A 83 102.93 65.20 -15.35
C ARG A 83 101.57 65.69 -14.85
N ASP A 84 101.40 66.99 -14.61
CA ASP A 84 100.11 67.60 -14.23
C ASP A 84 99.05 67.52 -15.34
N ARG A 85 99.43 67.71 -16.59
CA ARG A 85 98.56 67.53 -17.76
C ARG A 85 98.23 66.04 -17.99
N ASP A 86 99.24 65.19 -17.92
CA ASP A 86 99.11 63.75 -18.17
C ASP A 86 98.26 63.07 -17.06
N ALA A 87 98.33 63.57 -15.81
CA ALA A 87 97.42 63.20 -14.74
C ALA A 87 95.96 63.62 -15.02
N GLY A 88 95.74 64.75 -15.71
CA GLY A 88 94.42 65.16 -16.20
C GLY A 88 93.86 64.20 -17.28
N ILE A 89 94.72 63.73 -18.18
CA ILE A 89 94.37 62.71 -19.19
C ILE A 89 94.08 61.35 -18.51
N ALA A 90 94.88 60.96 -17.52
CA ALA A 90 94.60 59.76 -16.72
C ALA A 90 93.26 59.84 -15.97
N ALA A 91 92.88 61.03 -15.49
CA ALA A 91 91.57 61.26 -14.87
C ALA A 91 90.41 61.16 -15.87
N LEU A 92 90.60 61.56 -17.14
CA LEU A 92 89.63 61.32 -18.21
C LEU A 92 89.42 59.82 -18.45
N HIS A 93 90.50 59.04 -18.62
CA HIS A 93 90.40 57.59 -18.82
C HIS A 93 89.73 56.91 -17.61
N ALA A 94 90.14 57.24 -16.38
CA ALA A 94 89.51 56.72 -15.17
C ALA A 94 88.03 57.14 -15.03
N PHE A 95 87.63 58.30 -15.56
CA PHE A 95 86.23 58.69 -15.66
C PHE A 95 85.46 57.82 -16.68
N GLN A 96 86.03 57.57 -17.85
CA GLN A 96 85.46 56.75 -18.93
C GLN A 96 85.30 55.29 -18.49
N ASP A 97 86.33 54.67 -17.91
CA ASP A 97 86.31 53.31 -17.35
C ASP A 97 85.17 53.14 -16.33
N ARG A 98 85.01 54.11 -15.43
CA ARG A 98 83.94 54.11 -14.42
C ARG A 98 82.56 54.28 -15.06
N GLN A 99 82.45 55.00 -16.18
CA GLN A 99 81.21 55.18 -16.92
C GLN A 99 80.81 53.91 -17.70
N GLU A 100 81.74 53.26 -18.40
CA GLU A 100 81.48 51.98 -19.07
C GLU A 100 81.12 50.88 -18.07
N LYS A 101 81.82 50.82 -16.94
CA LYS A 101 81.54 49.87 -15.85
C LYS A 101 80.15 50.07 -15.24
N LEU A 102 79.69 51.31 -15.12
CA LEU A 102 78.32 51.62 -14.68
C LEU A 102 77.27 51.23 -15.74
N ASN A 103 77.49 51.58 -17.00
CA ASN A 103 76.62 51.18 -18.12
C ASN A 103 76.51 49.65 -18.22
N THR A 104 77.62 48.94 -18.06
CA THR A 104 77.68 47.47 -18.05
C THR A 104 76.94 46.87 -16.86
N ALA A 105 77.05 47.47 -15.67
CA ALA A 105 76.28 47.05 -14.50
C ALA A 105 74.77 47.31 -14.66
N ASN A 106 74.37 48.38 -15.36
CA ASN A 106 72.98 48.71 -15.61
C ASN A 106 72.34 47.93 -16.77
N LYS A 107 73.13 47.37 -17.68
CA LYS A 107 72.68 46.65 -18.89
C LYS A 107 71.54 45.62 -18.66
N PRO A 108 71.48 44.85 -17.55
CA PRO A 108 70.37 43.94 -17.26
C PRO A 108 69.02 44.59 -16.90
N TYR A 109 68.99 45.93 -16.81
CA TYR A 109 67.82 46.74 -16.42
C TYR A 109 67.53 47.88 -17.41
N ALA A 110 68.54 48.29 -18.19
CA ALA A 110 68.50 49.44 -19.07
C ALA A 110 67.40 49.39 -20.13
N HIS A 111 67.08 48.20 -20.66
CA HIS A 111 66.08 48.06 -21.73
C HIS A 111 64.67 48.35 -21.23
N GLU A 112 64.22 47.66 -20.17
CA GLU A 112 62.88 47.84 -19.59
C GLU A 112 62.72 49.22 -18.95
N ASN A 113 63.78 49.73 -18.33
CA ASN A 113 63.77 51.07 -17.76
C ASN A 113 63.62 52.14 -18.85
N SER A 114 64.21 51.91 -20.03
CA SER A 114 64.10 52.85 -21.15
C SER A 114 62.77 52.78 -21.89
N THR A 115 62.16 51.60 -22.03
CA THR A 115 60.75 51.51 -22.48
C THR A 115 59.78 52.11 -21.46
N GLY A 116 60.16 52.18 -20.18
CA GLY A 116 59.49 52.96 -19.13
C GLY A 116 59.75 54.49 -19.15
N GLY A 117 60.54 55.00 -20.10
CA GLY A 117 60.82 56.44 -20.22
C GLY A 117 62.01 56.95 -19.40
N ARG A 118 63.00 56.10 -19.11
CA ARG A 118 64.32 56.52 -18.60
C ARG A 118 65.39 56.52 -19.69
N ASP A 119 66.49 57.21 -19.45
CA ASP A 119 67.69 57.09 -20.28
C ASP A 119 68.26 55.67 -20.19
N TYR A 120 68.59 55.08 -21.35
CA TYR A 120 69.20 53.76 -21.44
C TYR A 120 70.63 53.74 -20.87
N TRP A 121 71.39 54.80 -21.14
CA TRP A 121 72.74 55.01 -20.64
C TRP A 121 72.74 55.78 -19.32
N ALA A 122 73.76 55.55 -18.49
CA ALA A 122 73.93 56.30 -17.25
C ALA A 122 74.33 57.76 -17.53
N PRO A 123 73.83 58.75 -16.75
CA PRO A 123 74.31 60.11 -16.80
C PRO A 123 75.82 60.21 -16.54
N GLU A 124 76.48 61.17 -17.18
CA GLU A 124 77.92 61.40 -17.11
C GLU A 124 78.34 62.09 -15.79
N PHE A 125 78.13 61.40 -14.66
CA PHE A 125 78.40 61.92 -13.32
C PHE A 125 79.86 62.34 -13.16
N GLY A 126 80.10 63.66 -13.09
CA GLY A 126 81.43 64.28 -13.03
C GLY A 126 81.94 64.88 -14.35
N LYS A 127 81.12 64.94 -15.41
CA LYS A 127 81.49 65.55 -16.71
C LYS A 127 82.11 66.93 -16.58
N ASP A 128 81.50 67.81 -15.79
CA ASP A 128 81.94 69.20 -15.62
C ASP A 128 83.32 69.29 -14.95
N ILE A 129 83.64 68.31 -14.10
CA ILE A 129 84.92 68.18 -13.40
C ILE A 129 86.01 67.72 -14.37
N VAL A 130 85.68 66.84 -15.33
CA VAL A 130 86.57 66.44 -16.43
C VAL A 130 86.76 67.61 -17.41
N ALA A 131 85.69 68.29 -17.80
CA ALA A 131 85.73 69.47 -18.67
C ALA A 131 86.60 70.59 -18.08
N PHE A 132 86.47 70.86 -16.77
CA PHE A 132 87.36 71.75 -16.04
C PHE A 132 88.81 71.26 -16.05
N THR A 133 89.06 69.98 -15.77
CA THR A 133 90.42 69.39 -15.69
C THR A 133 91.17 69.44 -17.02
N LEU A 134 90.47 69.34 -18.15
CA LEU A 134 91.04 69.34 -19.50
C LEU A 134 91.02 70.72 -20.19
N GLY A 135 90.11 71.62 -19.79
CA GLY A 135 90.02 73.00 -20.27
C GLY A 135 90.57 73.99 -19.26
N THR A 136 89.69 74.58 -18.43
CA THR A 136 90.00 75.69 -17.52
C THR A 136 91.20 75.46 -16.58
N GLN A 137 91.46 74.22 -16.16
CA GLN A 137 92.66 73.88 -15.39
C GLN A 137 93.94 73.99 -16.22
N GLN A 138 93.93 73.58 -17.50
CA GLN A 138 95.05 73.75 -18.42
C GLN A 138 95.24 75.22 -18.83
N ASP A 139 94.14 75.97 -19.02
CA ASP A 139 94.19 77.41 -19.24
C ASP A 139 94.90 78.12 -18.07
N LEU A 140 94.55 77.76 -16.83
CA LEU A 140 95.24 78.25 -15.63
C LEU A 140 96.70 77.76 -15.55
N TYR A 141 97.01 76.51 -15.91
CA TYR A 141 98.40 76.01 -15.97
C TYR A 141 99.27 76.86 -16.92
N SER A 142 98.74 77.28 -18.07
CA SER A 142 99.48 78.15 -19.01
C SER A 142 99.86 79.51 -18.40
N LYS A 143 99.03 80.03 -17.47
CA LYS A 143 99.28 81.27 -16.73
C LYS A 143 100.37 81.14 -15.65
N ALA A 144 100.91 79.94 -15.38
CA ALA A 144 102.02 79.79 -14.44
C ALA A 144 103.33 80.40 -14.97
N SER A 145 103.57 80.32 -16.28
CA SER A 145 104.75 80.85 -16.98
C SER A 145 104.62 82.31 -17.42
N GLU A 146 103.46 82.94 -17.24
CA GLU A 146 103.32 84.38 -17.44
C GLU A 146 104.17 85.17 -16.42
N ASN A 147 104.65 86.35 -16.82
CA ASN A 147 105.37 87.28 -15.96
C ASN A 147 104.50 87.67 -14.72
N PRO A 148 105.00 87.54 -13.47
CA PRO A 148 104.23 87.84 -12.26
C PRO A 148 104.06 89.34 -11.96
N THR A 149 104.80 90.22 -12.63
CA THR A 149 104.76 91.68 -12.38
C THR A 149 103.33 92.23 -12.51
N PRO A 150 102.78 92.91 -11.48
CA PRO A 150 101.47 93.54 -11.53
C PRO A 150 101.34 94.52 -12.70
N ARG A 151 100.29 94.36 -13.51
CA ARG A 151 100.02 95.24 -14.67
C ARG A 151 99.35 96.55 -14.22
N PRO A 152 99.78 97.73 -14.70
CA PRO A 152 99.03 98.97 -14.50
C PRO A 152 97.69 98.90 -15.23
N GLY A 153 96.65 99.50 -14.66
CA GLY A 153 95.37 99.70 -15.37
C GLY A 153 95.49 100.81 -16.41
N GLN A 154 94.70 100.72 -17.50
CA GLN A 154 94.79 101.66 -18.63
C GLN A 154 94.71 103.14 -18.20
N ALA A 155 93.78 103.49 -17.31
CA ALA A 155 93.65 104.87 -16.80
C ALA A 155 94.89 105.39 -16.07
N ALA A 156 95.71 104.51 -15.49
CA ALA A 156 96.99 104.88 -14.86
C ALA A 156 98.10 105.07 -15.91
N LEU A 157 98.15 104.23 -16.95
CA LEU A 157 99.03 104.43 -18.12
C LEU A 157 98.71 105.74 -18.85
N ASP A 158 97.43 106.01 -19.11
CA ASP A 158 96.98 107.24 -19.77
C ASP A 158 97.35 108.49 -18.98
N GLN A 159 97.33 108.41 -17.64
CA GLN A 159 97.73 109.51 -16.78
C GLN A 159 99.26 109.65 -16.67
N ALA A 160 99.99 108.54 -16.57
CA ALA A 160 101.46 108.55 -16.55
C ALA A 160 102.01 109.11 -17.87
N LYS A 161 101.40 108.77 -19.01
CA LYS A 161 101.73 109.36 -20.30
C LYS A 161 101.62 110.88 -20.31
N LYS A 162 100.53 111.46 -19.77
CA LYS A 162 100.39 112.94 -19.71
C LYS A 162 101.49 113.59 -18.86
N VAL A 163 101.83 112.99 -17.72
CA VAL A 163 102.89 113.48 -16.83
C VAL A 163 104.26 113.37 -17.49
N LEU A 164 104.53 112.26 -18.19
CA LEU A 164 105.72 112.06 -19.00
C LEU A 164 105.81 113.07 -20.16
N ASP A 165 104.76 113.23 -20.94
CA ASP A 165 104.73 114.18 -22.06
C ASP A 165 105.08 115.60 -21.56
N ALA A 166 104.50 116.01 -20.41
CA ALA A 166 104.77 117.29 -19.74
C ALA A 166 106.13 117.42 -19.00
N PHE A 167 106.85 116.31 -18.77
CA PHE A 167 108.10 116.31 -17.99
C PHE A 167 109.25 117.07 -18.69
N GLY A 168 109.81 118.09 -18.06
CA GLY A 168 110.90 118.92 -18.61
C GLY A 168 112.28 118.52 -18.10
N THR A 169 113.26 118.38 -19.00
CA THR A 169 114.61 117.85 -18.69
C THR A 169 115.67 118.91 -18.39
N GLY A 170 115.26 120.15 -18.05
CA GLY A 170 116.15 121.21 -17.56
C GLY A 170 117.23 121.73 -18.53
N GLY A 171 117.27 121.24 -19.77
CA GLY A 171 118.35 121.55 -20.73
C GLY A 171 119.46 120.49 -20.80
N ASP A 172 119.40 119.42 -19.98
CA ASP A 172 120.28 118.26 -20.12
C ASP A 172 119.88 117.47 -21.39
N THR A 173 120.80 117.45 -22.37
CA THR A 173 120.64 116.79 -23.66
C THR A 173 120.61 115.26 -23.58
N TRP A 174 121.24 114.67 -22.56
CA TRP A 174 121.19 113.24 -22.30
C TRP A 174 119.93 112.86 -21.53
N ALA A 175 119.46 113.69 -20.59
CA ALA A 175 118.14 113.52 -19.99
C ALA A 175 117.02 113.66 -21.04
N ALA A 176 117.17 114.56 -22.03
CA ALA A 176 116.26 114.64 -23.17
C ALA A 176 116.25 113.35 -24.01
N ALA A 177 117.43 112.79 -24.34
CA ALA A 177 117.53 111.53 -25.08
C ALA A 177 117.04 110.31 -24.27
N TYR A 178 117.25 110.29 -22.95
CA TYR A 178 116.77 109.23 -22.07
C TYR A 178 115.28 109.35 -21.73
N LYS A 179 114.67 110.55 -21.74
CA LYS A 179 113.21 110.71 -21.56
C LYS A 179 112.42 109.81 -22.50
N ASP A 180 112.85 109.67 -23.75
CA ASP A 180 112.23 108.78 -24.73
C ASP A 180 112.45 107.28 -24.42
N PHE A 181 113.58 106.92 -23.81
CA PHE A 181 113.86 105.54 -23.39
C PHE A 181 113.10 105.19 -22.11
N ALA A 182 113.26 105.97 -21.05
CA ALA A 182 112.53 105.84 -19.79
C ALA A 182 111.01 105.92 -19.98
N GLY A 183 110.57 106.73 -20.94
CA GLY A 183 109.18 106.85 -21.36
C GLY A 183 108.67 105.61 -22.10
N ARG A 184 109.51 104.95 -22.91
CA ARG A 184 109.19 103.62 -23.45
C ARG A 184 109.18 102.56 -22.36
N GLU A 185 110.17 102.55 -21.45
CA GLU A 185 110.20 101.64 -20.32
C GLU A 185 108.92 101.74 -19.48
N LEU A 186 108.61 102.93 -18.96
CA LEU A 186 107.47 103.23 -18.11
C LEU A 186 106.09 102.90 -18.73
N LEU A 187 105.96 102.95 -20.07
CA LEU A 187 104.69 102.74 -20.77
C LEU A 187 104.60 101.39 -21.50
N ASP A 188 105.70 100.66 -21.72
CA ASP A 188 105.67 99.35 -22.38
C ASP A 188 105.21 98.25 -21.42
N THR A 189 103.95 97.87 -21.57
CA THR A 189 103.31 96.76 -20.85
C THR A 189 103.15 95.50 -21.70
N THR A 190 103.73 95.45 -22.91
CA THR A 190 103.59 94.31 -23.82
C THR A 190 104.30 93.07 -23.28
N ASN A 191 105.53 93.24 -22.77
CA ASN A 191 106.36 92.15 -22.24
C ASN A 191 106.71 92.28 -20.74
N LEU A 192 106.41 93.44 -20.12
CA LEU A 192 106.59 93.71 -18.67
C LEU A 192 108.01 93.46 -18.14
N GLY A 193 109.03 93.71 -18.97
CA GLY A 193 110.40 93.86 -18.50
C GLY A 193 110.65 95.21 -17.82
N TYR A 194 109.84 96.23 -18.13
CA TYR A 194 110.21 97.62 -17.90
C TYR A 194 109.09 98.56 -17.38
N SER A 195 107.85 98.10 -17.24
CA SER A 195 106.75 98.84 -16.57
C SER A 195 105.93 97.92 -15.66
N SER A 196 105.83 98.28 -14.38
CA SER A 196 104.88 97.69 -13.42
C SER A 196 103.78 98.67 -13.03
N ALA A 197 102.73 98.16 -12.39
CA ALA A 197 101.70 98.98 -11.74
C ALA A 197 102.29 99.96 -10.71
N ASN A 198 103.41 99.58 -10.09
CA ASN A 198 104.09 100.34 -9.06
C ASN A 198 105.16 101.30 -9.62
N ASP A 199 105.80 101.01 -10.76
CA ASP A 199 106.59 102.01 -11.51
C ASP A 199 105.68 103.18 -11.92
N VAL A 200 104.53 102.85 -12.53
CA VAL A 200 103.51 103.82 -12.94
C VAL A 200 102.97 104.61 -11.75
N ALA A 201 102.65 103.94 -10.63
CA ALA A 201 102.18 104.63 -9.41
C ALA A 201 103.27 105.52 -8.78
N THR A 202 104.55 105.09 -8.80
CA THR A 202 105.68 105.84 -8.25
C THR A 202 105.99 107.08 -9.08
N PHE A 203 106.03 106.95 -10.41
CA PHE A 203 106.18 108.07 -11.34
C PHE A 203 105.05 109.10 -11.18
N LEU A 204 103.80 108.63 -11.06
CA LEU A 204 102.65 109.50 -10.80
C LEU A 204 102.71 110.19 -9.42
N ARG A 205 103.20 109.49 -8.40
CA ARG A 205 103.35 110.01 -7.02
C ARG A 205 104.43 111.09 -6.91
N PHE A 206 105.51 110.99 -7.68
CA PHE A 206 106.55 112.02 -7.77
C PHE A 206 106.25 113.13 -8.81
N GLY A 207 105.26 112.95 -9.69
CA GLY A 207 104.97 113.87 -10.79
C GLY A 207 106.02 113.84 -11.91
N GLY A 208 106.76 112.74 -12.02
CA GLY A 208 107.93 112.60 -12.89
C GLY A 208 108.91 111.56 -12.34
N PHE A 209 110.13 111.53 -12.88
CA PHE A 209 111.23 110.79 -12.25
C PHE A 209 111.76 111.58 -11.04
N ALA A 210 112.14 110.90 -9.97
CA ALA A 210 112.70 111.54 -8.76
C ALA A 210 114.03 112.24 -9.10
N THR A 211 114.16 113.52 -8.72
CA THR A 211 115.33 114.37 -9.05
C THR A 211 116.23 114.69 -7.86
N LYS A 212 115.81 114.34 -6.64
CA LYS A 212 116.58 114.53 -5.40
C LYS A 212 116.52 113.26 -4.56
N ALA A 213 117.64 112.87 -3.97
CA ALA A 213 117.67 111.80 -2.99
C ALA A 213 116.89 112.18 -1.71
N PRO A 214 116.07 111.28 -1.14
CA PRO A 214 115.56 111.42 0.22
C PRO A 214 116.73 111.45 1.22
N GLU A 215 116.68 112.35 2.20
CA GLU A 215 117.73 112.43 3.22
C GLU A 215 117.78 111.13 4.06
N PRO A 216 118.95 110.60 4.43
CA PRO A 216 119.05 109.50 5.39
C PRO A 216 118.25 109.77 6.68
N ASP A 217 117.67 108.72 7.25
CA ASP A 217 116.80 108.76 8.44
C ASP A 217 115.53 109.64 8.35
N SER A 218 115.21 110.21 7.18
CA SER A 218 113.95 110.95 6.97
C SER A 218 112.70 110.06 6.88
N LEU A 219 111.53 110.66 7.10
CA LEU A 219 110.24 109.99 6.92
C LEU A 219 110.03 109.59 5.45
N GLU A 220 110.47 110.45 4.53
CA GLU A 220 110.45 110.25 3.09
C GLU A 220 111.29 109.02 2.72
N PHE A 221 112.55 108.94 3.18
CA PHE A 221 113.43 107.80 2.97
C PHE A 221 112.81 106.50 3.51
N ARG A 222 112.26 106.51 4.73
CA ARG A 222 111.57 105.33 5.28
C ARG A 222 110.30 104.96 4.51
N THR A 223 109.58 105.94 3.97
CA THR A 223 108.39 105.70 3.15
C THR A 223 108.76 104.99 1.84
N GLU A 224 109.84 105.41 1.17
CA GLU A 224 110.35 104.69 0.00
C GLU A 224 110.79 103.26 0.34
N VAL A 225 111.51 103.07 1.46
CA VAL A 225 111.93 101.73 1.92
C VAL A 225 110.74 100.80 2.16
N GLU A 226 109.68 101.26 2.83
CA GLU A 226 108.49 100.42 3.04
C GLU A 226 107.65 100.24 1.76
N ALA A 227 107.61 101.23 0.86
CA ALA A 227 106.93 101.14 -0.43
C ALA A 227 107.58 100.08 -1.33
N LEU A 228 108.92 100.11 -1.47
CA LEU A 228 109.69 99.12 -2.23
C LEU A 228 109.45 97.69 -1.72
N LYS A 229 109.59 97.47 -0.41
CA LYS A 229 109.30 96.16 0.20
C LYS A 229 107.85 95.70 -0.03
N THR A 230 106.90 96.63 -0.12
CA THR A 230 105.49 96.32 -0.38
C THR A 230 105.23 96.00 -1.85
N ALA A 231 105.90 96.67 -2.79
CA ALA A 231 105.86 96.35 -4.22
C ALA A 231 106.50 94.97 -4.51
N TRP A 232 107.66 94.70 -3.91
CA TRP A 232 108.33 93.40 -3.99
C TRP A 232 107.48 92.27 -3.38
N ALA A 233 106.75 92.56 -2.29
CA ALA A 233 105.78 91.63 -1.71
C ALA A 233 104.49 91.46 -2.53
N ALA A 234 104.23 92.36 -3.49
CA ALA A 234 103.18 92.21 -4.51
C ALA A 234 103.71 91.59 -5.82
N CYS A 235 104.95 91.09 -5.82
CA CYS A 235 105.65 90.52 -6.97
C CYS A 235 105.91 91.46 -8.16
N ASP A 236 105.92 92.77 -7.92
CA ASP A 236 106.74 93.67 -8.73
C ASP A 236 108.20 93.45 -8.32
N SER A 237 108.95 92.60 -9.03
CA SER A 237 110.30 92.21 -8.60
C SER A 237 111.35 93.30 -8.77
N ALA A 238 111.09 94.29 -9.62
CA ALA A 238 112.09 95.22 -10.10
C ALA A 238 112.57 96.22 -9.04
N ASN A 239 113.76 96.78 -9.22
CA ASN A 239 114.12 98.05 -8.59
C ASN A 239 113.52 99.22 -9.41
N PRO A 240 113.19 100.38 -8.81
CA PRO A 240 112.41 101.43 -9.47
C PRO A 240 113.14 102.06 -10.67
N ILE A 241 112.39 102.66 -11.60
CA ILE A 241 112.96 103.48 -12.69
C ILE A 241 113.56 104.78 -12.09
N ASP A 242 114.87 104.75 -11.86
CA ASP A 242 115.61 105.81 -11.16
C ASP A 242 116.56 106.57 -12.12
N HIS A 243 115.97 107.40 -12.98
CA HIS A 243 116.66 108.18 -14.01
C HIS A 243 117.92 108.90 -13.50
N TYR A 244 117.88 109.47 -12.30
CA TYR A 244 118.94 110.32 -11.77
C TYR A 244 119.86 109.57 -10.78
N ARG A 245 119.64 108.27 -10.55
CA ARG A 245 120.33 107.45 -9.53
C ARG A 245 120.27 108.13 -8.15
N VAL A 246 119.05 108.44 -7.69
CA VAL A 246 118.76 109.12 -6.41
C VAL A 246 117.99 108.25 -5.40
N LEU A 247 117.56 107.05 -5.81
CA LEU A 247 116.86 106.06 -4.98
C LEU A 247 117.79 104.91 -4.55
N THR A 248 119.08 104.97 -4.90
CA THR A 248 120.12 104.00 -4.51
C THR A 248 120.13 103.70 -3.00
N GLY A 249 120.09 104.74 -2.17
CA GLY A 249 120.03 104.62 -0.70
C GLY A 249 118.80 103.85 -0.19
N PRO A 250 117.57 104.29 -0.55
CA PRO A 250 116.35 103.52 -0.26
C PRO A 250 116.38 102.08 -0.77
N VAL A 251 116.90 101.81 -1.98
CA VAL A 251 117.00 100.45 -2.54
C VAL A 251 117.96 99.56 -1.73
N LEU A 252 119.12 100.07 -1.34
CA LEU A 252 120.09 99.34 -0.50
C LEU A 252 119.52 98.93 0.86
N VAL A 253 118.84 99.87 1.54
CA VAL A 253 118.23 99.61 2.86
C VAL A 253 117.02 98.68 2.72
N ALA A 254 116.15 98.92 1.73
CA ALA A 254 115.01 98.05 1.44
C ALA A 254 115.45 96.62 1.14
N TYR A 255 116.52 96.41 0.35
CA TYR A 255 117.05 95.09 0.04
C TYR A 255 117.50 94.34 1.30
N SER A 256 118.34 94.96 2.14
CA SER A 256 118.84 94.34 3.37
C SER A 256 117.71 93.96 4.35
N GLU A 257 116.72 94.85 4.51
CA GLU A 257 115.55 94.60 5.34
C GLU A 257 114.61 93.55 4.73
N TRP A 258 114.43 93.53 3.41
CA TRP A 258 113.58 92.57 2.71
C TRP A 258 114.13 91.15 2.80
N GLU A 259 115.43 90.95 2.55
CA GLU A 259 116.03 89.62 2.67
C GLU A 259 115.97 89.11 4.11
N THR A 260 116.05 90.01 5.10
CA THR A 260 115.84 89.69 6.52
C THR A 260 114.39 89.29 6.83
N GLU A 261 113.41 90.08 6.37
CA GLU A 261 111.97 89.80 6.51
C GLU A 261 111.56 88.50 5.80
N TYR A 262 112.11 88.28 4.61
CA TYR A 262 111.87 87.08 3.80
C TYR A 262 112.51 85.84 4.43
N ALA A 263 113.76 85.90 4.90
CA ALA A 263 114.40 84.78 5.58
C ALA A 263 113.66 84.42 6.88
N GLY A 264 113.24 85.41 7.66
CA GLY A 264 112.58 85.23 8.96
C GLY A 264 111.26 84.45 8.94
N GLN A 265 110.59 84.33 7.78
CA GLN A 265 109.32 83.61 7.63
C GLN A 265 109.37 82.40 6.69
N ALA A 266 110.57 81.93 6.31
CA ALA A 266 110.75 80.87 5.31
C ALA A 266 110.06 79.54 5.67
N GLU A 267 110.21 79.06 6.92
CA GLU A 267 109.58 77.82 7.38
C GLU A 267 108.04 77.93 7.46
N GLN A 268 107.50 79.13 7.72
CA GLN A 268 106.04 79.34 7.70
C GLN A 268 105.51 79.32 6.27
N ARG A 269 106.18 79.98 5.30
CA ARG A 269 105.79 79.90 3.87
C ARG A 269 105.80 78.45 3.36
N LYS A 270 106.87 77.72 3.65
CA LYS A 270 107.04 76.28 3.35
C LYS A 270 105.90 75.42 3.89
N ALA A 271 105.63 75.54 5.19
CA ALA A 271 104.59 74.75 5.85
C ALA A 271 103.18 75.10 5.35
N ILE A 272 102.92 76.37 5.02
CA ILE A 272 101.65 76.81 4.45
C ILE A 272 101.43 76.25 3.03
N VAL A 273 102.43 76.29 2.15
CA VAL A 273 102.32 75.74 0.78
C VAL A 273 102.17 74.22 0.82
N THR A 274 102.95 73.54 1.66
CA THR A 274 102.81 72.09 1.88
C THR A 274 101.40 71.73 2.37
N ALA A 275 100.83 72.53 3.27
CA ALA A 275 99.46 72.36 3.75
C ALA A 275 98.39 72.68 2.69
N LYS A 276 98.62 73.67 1.82
CA LYS A 276 97.75 73.98 0.67
C LYS A 276 97.69 72.80 -0.30
N ALA A 277 98.84 72.28 -0.72
CA ALA A 277 98.93 71.11 -1.60
C ALA A 277 98.29 69.85 -0.96
N ALA A 278 98.51 69.62 0.34
CA ALA A 278 97.87 68.54 1.07
C ALA A 278 96.33 68.67 1.11
N ALA A 279 95.79 69.87 1.39
CA ALA A 279 94.36 70.12 1.37
C ALA A 279 93.75 69.92 -0.03
N ALA A 280 94.39 70.45 -1.08
CA ALA A 280 93.95 70.34 -2.47
C ALA A 280 93.93 68.88 -2.98
N LYS A 281 94.90 68.06 -2.57
CA LYS A 281 94.94 66.62 -2.86
C LYS A 281 93.71 65.90 -2.31
N GLU A 282 93.31 66.20 -1.08
CA GLU A 282 92.18 65.54 -0.43
C GLU A 282 90.82 65.93 -1.04
N VAL A 283 90.69 67.12 -1.64
CA VAL A 283 89.50 67.48 -2.44
C VAL A 283 89.27 66.46 -3.54
N ARG A 284 90.31 66.12 -4.31
CA ARG A 284 90.21 65.15 -5.42
C ARG A 284 89.79 63.76 -4.93
N VAL A 285 90.29 63.33 -3.76
CA VAL A 285 89.90 62.06 -3.11
C VAL A 285 88.42 62.05 -2.71
N ALA A 286 87.93 63.11 -2.07
CA ALA A 286 86.51 63.20 -1.70
C ALA A 286 85.58 63.36 -2.91
N THR A 287 86.04 64.04 -3.97
CA THR A 287 85.32 64.16 -5.25
C THR A 287 85.11 62.81 -5.92
N ASP A 288 86.15 61.98 -6.05
CA ASP A 288 86.03 60.65 -6.65
C ASP A 288 85.09 59.75 -5.83
N ALA A 289 85.18 59.81 -4.49
CA ALA A 289 84.28 59.09 -3.58
C ALA A 289 82.81 59.56 -3.71
N MET A 290 82.58 60.88 -3.84
CA MET A 290 81.25 61.47 -4.09
C MET A 290 80.65 60.99 -5.41
N ILE A 291 81.42 61.07 -6.51
CA ILE A 291 80.98 60.64 -7.83
C ILE A 291 80.60 59.16 -7.81
N GLU A 292 81.44 58.30 -7.23
CA GLU A 292 81.16 56.87 -7.14
C GLU A 292 79.92 56.57 -6.25
N ALA A 293 79.75 57.28 -5.13
CA ALA A 293 78.55 57.13 -4.30
C ALA A 293 77.26 57.52 -5.04
N VAL A 294 77.29 58.60 -5.82
CA VAL A 294 76.17 59.04 -6.67
C VAL A 294 75.89 58.04 -7.80
N ARG A 295 76.94 57.52 -8.47
CA ARG A 295 76.82 56.46 -9.49
C ARG A 295 76.14 55.20 -8.91
N GLN A 296 76.53 54.77 -7.72
CA GLN A 296 75.92 53.62 -7.04
C GLN A 296 74.50 53.91 -6.52
N ALA A 297 74.19 55.14 -6.10
CA ALA A 297 72.83 55.54 -5.73
C ALA A 297 71.88 55.56 -6.94
N TRP A 298 72.35 56.05 -8.10
CA TRP A 298 71.62 55.96 -9.36
C TRP A 298 71.40 54.49 -9.80
N GLN A 299 72.43 53.64 -9.69
CA GLN A 299 72.31 52.21 -10.02
C GLN A 299 71.26 51.51 -9.16
N ALA A 300 71.19 51.84 -7.86
CA ALA A 300 70.16 51.34 -6.97
C ALA A 300 68.75 51.79 -7.42
N ASP A 301 68.58 53.06 -7.82
CA ASP A 301 67.29 53.60 -8.28
C ASP A 301 66.83 52.96 -9.60
N GLN A 302 67.75 52.67 -10.53
CA GLN A 302 67.44 51.92 -11.75
C GLN A 302 66.93 50.51 -11.45
N ILE A 303 67.58 49.80 -10.51
CA ILE A 303 67.14 48.44 -10.14
C ILE A 303 65.77 48.47 -9.44
N LEU A 304 65.53 49.46 -8.58
CA LEU A 304 64.22 49.67 -7.95
C LEU A 304 63.13 50.00 -8.99
N TYR A 305 63.43 50.82 -9.99
CA TYR A 305 62.50 51.13 -11.08
C TYR A 305 62.16 49.87 -11.90
N TRP A 306 63.16 49.06 -12.25
CA TRP A 306 62.96 47.77 -12.93
C TRP A 306 62.07 46.81 -12.12
N GLN A 307 62.30 46.72 -10.81
CA GLN A 307 61.47 45.93 -9.91
C GLN A 307 60.01 46.42 -9.88
N LYS A 308 59.78 47.74 -9.94
CA LYS A 308 58.45 48.36 -9.99
C LYS A 308 57.75 48.11 -11.32
N TYR A 309 58.46 48.25 -12.44
CA TYR A 309 57.93 47.95 -13.77
C TYR A 309 57.35 46.54 -13.82
N TRP A 310 58.13 45.52 -13.42
CA TRP A 310 57.63 44.15 -13.42
C TRP A 310 56.62 43.85 -12.32
N ALA A 311 56.64 44.55 -11.18
CA ALA A 311 55.58 44.41 -10.17
C ALA A 311 54.19 44.81 -10.69
N ALA A 312 54.13 45.70 -11.69
CA ALA A 312 52.91 46.08 -12.41
C ALA A 312 52.59 45.17 -13.63
N HIS A 313 53.60 44.60 -14.31
CA HIS A 313 53.42 43.82 -15.55
C HIS A 313 53.56 42.29 -15.33
N LYS A 314 52.89 41.75 -14.31
CA LYS A 314 52.99 40.33 -13.92
C LYS A 314 52.48 39.34 -14.97
N ASP A 315 51.54 39.77 -15.80
CA ASP A 315 50.85 38.93 -16.79
C ASP A 315 51.53 38.98 -18.18
N SER A 316 52.70 39.64 -18.28
CA SER A 316 53.49 39.72 -19.50
C SER A 316 54.17 38.40 -19.83
N ILE A 317 54.14 37.99 -21.11
CA ILE A 317 54.85 36.79 -21.59
C ILE A 317 56.37 36.88 -21.38
N ASN A 318 56.90 38.10 -21.22
CA ASN A 318 58.32 38.38 -20.99
C ASN A 318 58.69 38.49 -19.50
N TYR A 319 57.79 38.11 -18.58
CA TYR A 319 58.02 38.27 -17.14
C TYR A 319 59.31 37.56 -16.66
N PRO A 320 60.25 38.26 -16.00
CA PRO A 320 61.55 37.68 -15.66
C PRO A 320 61.46 36.48 -14.72
N ALA A 321 62.30 35.47 -14.97
CA ALA A 321 62.42 34.34 -14.05
C ALA A 321 62.86 34.78 -12.64
N LYS A 322 62.43 34.04 -11.60
CA LYS A 322 62.75 34.30 -10.18
C LYS A 322 64.24 34.54 -9.91
N ALA A 323 65.13 33.90 -10.67
CA ALA A 323 66.57 34.11 -10.58
C ALA A 323 66.98 35.57 -10.90
N VAL A 324 66.32 36.22 -11.86
CA VAL A 324 66.60 37.61 -12.25
C VAL A 324 66.22 38.59 -11.14
N PHE A 325 65.06 38.43 -10.51
CA PHE A 325 64.68 39.20 -9.31
C PHE A 325 65.63 38.96 -8.13
N THR A 326 66.14 37.74 -7.99
CA THR A 326 67.14 37.41 -6.97
C THR A 326 68.46 38.14 -7.24
N LYS A 327 68.94 38.12 -8.50
CA LYS A 327 70.11 38.90 -8.94
C LYS A 327 69.92 40.40 -8.74
N ALA A 328 68.78 40.96 -9.16
CA ALA A 328 68.43 42.37 -8.93
C ALA A 328 68.48 42.74 -7.44
N THR A 329 67.96 41.90 -6.56
CA THR A 329 68.02 42.12 -5.11
C THR A 329 69.47 42.09 -4.59
N THR A 330 70.31 41.21 -5.12
CA THR A 330 71.75 41.15 -4.80
C THR A 330 72.49 42.41 -5.26
N ASP A 331 72.31 42.82 -6.52
CA ASP A 331 72.98 43.98 -7.11
C ASP A 331 72.55 45.30 -6.45
N LEU A 332 71.27 45.42 -6.07
CA LEU A 332 70.75 46.53 -5.28
C LEU A 332 71.43 46.65 -3.91
N ASN A 333 71.63 45.52 -3.23
CA ASN A 333 72.37 45.48 -1.95
C ASN A 333 73.88 45.75 -2.16
N ALA A 334 74.46 45.30 -3.28
CA ALA A 334 75.85 45.59 -3.62
C ALA A 334 76.06 47.09 -3.89
N ALA A 335 75.16 47.74 -4.64
CA ALA A 335 75.20 49.18 -4.91
C ALA A 335 75.12 50.01 -3.62
N ARG A 336 74.14 49.72 -2.75
CA ARG A 336 74.05 50.32 -1.39
C ARG A 336 75.34 50.18 -0.60
N THR A 337 75.97 49.01 -0.65
CA THR A 337 77.17 48.70 0.13
C THR A 337 78.41 49.42 -0.43
N LYS A 338 78.55 49.52 -1.76
CA LYS A 338 79.58 50.33 -2.42
C LYS A 338 79.41 51.82 -2.10
N ALA A 339 78.19 52.36 -2.16
CA ALA A 339 77.90 53.74 -1.79
C ALA A 339 78.21 54.04 -0.31
N ALA A 340 78.03 53.07 0.59
CA ALA A 340 78.40 53.20 2.00
C ALA A 340 79.93 53.19 2.22
N ALA A 341 80.69 52.40 1.45
CA ALA A 341 82.15 52.36 1.55
C ALA A 341 82.81 53.71 1.22
N GLN A 342 82.25 54.46 0.27
CA GLN A 342 82.77 55.78 -0.11
C GLN A 342 82.71 56.82 1.03
N VAL A 343 81.72 56.72 1.93
CA VAL A 343 81.55 57.68 3.05
C VAL A 343 82.79 57.68 3.94
N ALA A 344 83.33 56.51 4.27
CA ALA A 344 84.53 56.41 5.11
C ALA A 344 85.77 57.01 4.43
N LEU A 345 85.90 56.87 3.10
CA LEU A 345 86.99 57.49 2.33
C LEU A 345 86.87 59.01 2.32
N ALA A 346 85.67 59.53 2.07
CA ALA A 346 85.42 60.96 1.97
C ALA A 346 85.48 61.69 3.32
N ASP A 347 84.93 61.13 4.41
CA ASP A 347 85.05 61.71 5.75
C ASP A 347 86.52 61.67 6.26
N ALA A 348 87.29 60.64 5.91
CA ALA A 348 88.72 60.60 6.21
C ALA A 348 89.51 61.65 5.39
N ALA A 349 89.15 61.88 4.13
CA ALA A 349 89.71 62.95 3.31
C ALA A 349 89.37 64.33 3.88
N ALA A 350 88.11 64.58 4.25
CA ALA A 350 87.68 65.83 4.89
C ALA A 350 88.41 66.11 6.21
N THR A 351 88.68 65.06 6.99
CA THR A 351 89.48 65.15 8.24
C THR A 351 90.92 65.56 7.95
N ARG A 352 91.58 64.96 6.93
CA ARG A 352 92.94 65.34 6.52
C ARG A 352 93.00 66.73 5.91
N ALA A 353 92.04 67.10 5.06
CA ALA A 353 91.93 68.43 4.46
C ALA A 353 91.75 69.53 5.53
N LYS A 354 90.87 69.30 6.52
CA LYS A 354 90.72 70.21 7.66
C LYS A 354 92.01 70.32 8.47
N THR A 355 92.66 69.20 8.78
CA THR A 355 93.95 69.19 9.51
C THR A 355 95.00 70.04 8.79
N ALA A 356 95.07 69.95 7.47
CA ALA A 356 95.96 70.77 6.65
C ALA A 356 95.56 72.27 6.65
N ALA A 357 94.29 72.60 6.48
CA ALA A 357 93.82 74.00 6.54
C ALA A 357 94.04 74.65 7.91
N ASP A 358 93.81 73.90 9.00
CA ASP A 358 94.08 74.34 10.37
C ASP A 358 95.59 74.56 10.59
N ALA A 359 96.44 73.68 10.05
CA ALA A 359 97.90 73.85 10.08
C ALA A 359 98.38 75.08 9.29
N ALA A 360 97.81 75.34 8.10
CA ALA A 360 98.10 76.55 7.33
C ALA A 360 97.70 77.82 8.10
N GLY A 361 96.54 77.81 8.76
CA GLY A 361 96.10 78.90 9.66
C GLY A 361 97.04 79.11 10.84
N ALA A 362 97.45 78.03 11.53
CA ALA A 362 98.36 78.12 12.66
C ALA A 362 99.76 78.64 12.27
N GLN A 363 100.26 78.28 11.07
CA GLN A 363 101.54 78.79 10.56
C GLN A 363 101.42 80.26 10.10
N GLN A 364 100.27 80.69 9.58
CA GLN A 364 99.97 82.10 9.33
C GLN A 364 99.98 82.92 10.63
N THR A 365 99.38 82.42 11.71
CA THR A 365 99.43 83.09 13.03
C THR A 365 100.85 83.15 13.58
N LYS A 366 101.68 82.11 13.38
CA LYS A 366 103.11 82.14 13.75
C LYS A 366 103.90 83.17 12.93
N ALA A 367 103.66 83.28 11.63
CA ALA A 367 104.28 84.30 10.78
C ALA A 367 103.88 85.71 11.21
N TRP A 368 102.62 85.93 11.60
CA TRP A 368 102.17 87.19 12.17
C TRP A 368 102.89 87.52 13.50
N ALA A 369 103.06 86.54 14.39
CA ALA A 369 103.81 86.74 15.63
C ALA A 369 105.30 87.07 15.38
N ILE A 370 105.92 86.47 14.36
CA ILE A 370 107.28 86.81 13.91
C ILE A 370 107.34 88.24 13.35
N ALA A 371 106.35 88.63 12.53
CA ALA A 371 106.23 90.00 12.02
C ALA A 371 106.07 91.02 13.17
N ASP A 372 105.15 90.76 14.10
CA ASP A 372 104.88 91.63 15.26
C ASP A 372 106.14 91.81 16.13
N ALA A 373 106.87 90.73 16.41
CA ALA A 373 108.11 90.76 17.19
C ALA A 373 109.22 91.57 16.50
N ALA A 374 109.27 91.51 15.16
CA ALA A 374 110.17 92.32 14.33
C ALA A 374 109.63 93.73 14.02
N LYS A 375 108.41 94.08 14.47
CA LYS A 375 107.66 95.31 14.16
C LYS A 375 107.38 95.51 12.66
N LEU A 376 107.23 94.43 11.91
CA LEU A 376 106.98 94.39 10.47
C LEU A 376 105.48 94.20 10.16
N PRO A 377 104.96 94.69 9.01
CA PRO A 377 103.59 94.47 8.60
C PRO A 377 103.23 92.98 8.47
N ARG A 378 102.19 92.55 9.19
CA ARG A 378 101.68 91.16 9.15
C ARG A 378 101.36 90.72 7.73
N GLY A 379 101.99 89.63 7.30
CA GLY A 379 101.71 88.95 6.04
C GLY A 379 102.58 89.38 4.85
N ARG A 380 103.27 90.52 4.90
CA ARG A 380 104.15 90.98 3.81
C ARG A 380 105.27 89.97 3.51
N GLY A 381 105.98 89.52 4.55
CA GLY A 381 106.95 88.41 4.47
C GLY A 381 106.37 87.02 4.12
N LEU A 382 105.05 86.83 4.04
CA LEU A 382 104.46 85.56 3.59
C LEU A 382 104.36 85.44 2.06
N LEU A 383 104.33 86.55 1.31
CA LEU A 383 104.27 86.53 -0.16
C LEU A 383 103.10 85.61 -0.65
N TYR A 384 103.37 84.72 -1.62
CA TYR A 384 102.47 83.68 -2.14
C TYR A 384 101.79 82.81 -1.06
N ALA A 385 102.40 82.66 0.12
CA ALA A 385 101.81 81.85 1.18
C ALA A 385 100.53 82.49 1.75
N GLN A 386 100.37 83.81 1.71
CA GLN A 386 99.17 84.47 2.26
C GLN A 386 97.88 84.05 1.54
N GLN A 387 97.91 83.96 0.20
CA GLN A 387 96.80 83.41 -0.60
C GLN A 387 96.60 81.91 -0.31
N SER A 388 97.70 81.16 -0.25
CA SER A 388 97.69 79.70 -0.05
C SER A 388 96.92 79.25 1.20
N VAL A 389 96.87 80.05 2.28
CA VAL A 389 96.07 79.75 3.48
C VAL A 389 94.56 79.76 3.20
N GLN A 390 94.07 80.70 2.40
CA GLN A 390 92.65 80.77 2.07
C GLN A 390 92.27 79.66 1.09
N VAL A 391 93.17 79.33 0.15
CA VAL A 391 93.00 78.19 -0.76
C VAL A 391 92.95 76.86 -0.01
N ALA A 392 93.78 76.69 1.04
CA ALA A 392 93.72 75.51 1.91
C ALA A 392 92.35 75.40 2.63
N LYS A 393 91.79 76.51 3.12
CA LYS A 393 90.46 76.55 3.75
C LYS A 393 89.34 76.27 2.75
N ALA A 394 89.35 76.88 1.57
CA ALA A 394 88.40 76.60 0.50
C ALA A 394 88.44 75.11 0.09
N SER A 395 89.65 74.54 0.00
CA SER A 395 89.86 73.10 -0.25
C SER A 395 89.26 72.24 0.88
N ALA A 396 89.49 72.57 2.15
CA ALA A 396 88.89 71.84 3.27
C ALA A 396 87.36 71.90 3.27
N ALA A 397 86.77 73.06 3.00
CA ALA A 397 85.33 73.24 2.87
C ALA A 397 84.75 72.45 1.68
N ALA A 398 85.42 72.47 0.51
CA ALA A 398 85.01 71.69 -0.65
C ALA A 398 85.11 70.17 -0.40
N THR A 399 86.15 69.73 0.31
CA THR A 399 86.31 68.32 0.71
C THR A 399 85.19 67.90 1.66
N LEU A 400 84.81 68.75 2.61
CA LEU A 400 83.68 68.53 3.51
C LEU A 400 82.34 68.50 2.75
N ALA A 401 82.14 69.38 1.77
CA ALA A 401 80.96 69.37 0.90
C ALA A 401 80.84 68.05 0.13
N ALA A 402 81.92 67.62 -0.53
CA ALA A 402 81.95 66.34 -1.24
C ALA A 402 81.71 65.15 -0.29
N ALA A 403 82.26 65.17 0.92
CA ALA A 403 82.02 64.13 1.93
C ALA A 403 80.55 64.08 2.39
N LYS A 404 79.88 65.22 2.55
CA LYS A 404 78.45 65.23 2.93
C LYS A 404 77.53 64.92 1.74
N ALA A 405 77.91 65.26 0.50
CA ALA A 405 77.25 64.77 -0.71
C ALA A 405 77.39 63.24 -0.84
N THR A 406 78.55 62.68 -0.52
CA THR A 406 78.80 61.22 -0.46
C THR A 406 77.87 60.55 0.55
N LEU A 407 77.71 61.14 1.75
CA LEU A 407 76.77 60.67 2.78
C LEU A 407 75.31 60.77 2.31
N THR A 408 74.93 61.86 1.63
CA THR A 408 73.60 62.03 1.04
C THR A 408 73.28 60.94 0.03
N ALA A 409 74.19 60.67 -0.92
CA ALA A 409 74.04 59.60 -1.91
C ALA A 409 73.99 58.21 -1.25
N SER A 410 74.82 57.95 -0.24
CA SER A 410 74.77 56.72 0.57
C SER A 410 73.42 56.52 1.26
N ASN A 411 72.85 57.59 1.81
CA ASN A 411 71.54 57.54 2.48
C ASN A 411 70.39 57.43 1.47
N ALA A 412 70.47 58.07 0.30
CA ALA A 412 69.53 57.85 -0.80
C ALA A 412 69.56 56.39 -1.30
N ALA A 413 70.74 55.78 -1.45
CA ALA A 413 70.87 54.37 -1.79
C ALA A 413 70.23 53.45 -0.74
N LYS A 414 70.40 53.73 0.57
CA LYS A 414 69.75 52.99 1.67
C LYS A 414 68.22 53.13 1.63
N ALA A 415 67.70 54.34 1.39
CA ALA A 415 66.26 54.58 1.24
C ALA A 415 65.67 53.76 0.08
N THR A 416 66.36 53.72 -1.06
CA THR A 416 65.99 52.93 -2.24
C THR A 416 65.95 51.41 -1.95
N VAL A 417 66.85 50.86 -1.13
CA VAL A 417 66.76 49.44 -0.70
C VAL A 417 65.59 49.22 0.26
N ALA A 418 65.35 50.12 1.20
CA ALA A 418 64.24 50.02 2.15
C ALA A 418 62.87 50.15 1.45
N ASP A 419 62.76 50.96 0.39
CA ASP A 419 61.56 51.06 -0.44
C ASP A 419 61.30 49.76 -1.24
N SER A 420 62.34 49.15 -1.85
CA SER A 420 62.25 47.82 -2.45
C SER A 420 61.69 46.77 -1.47
N GLN A 421 62.19 46.77 -0.23
CA GLN A 421 61.72 45.88 0.84
C GLN A 421 60.27 46.21 1.27
N THR A 422 59.90 47.48 1.33
CA THR A 422 58.54 47.96 1.63
C THR A 422 57.55 47.42 0.60
N LEU A 423 57.87 47.54 -0.70
CA LEU A 423 56.99 47.14 -1.79
C LEU A 423 56.87 45.62 -1.92
N LEU A 424 57.96 44.88 -1.66
CA LEU A 424 57.93 43.42 -1.55
C LEU A 424 57.06 42.94 -0.37
N ALA A 425 57.10 43.64 0.77
CA ALA A 425 56.26 43.35 1.93
C ALA A 425 54.78 43.70 1.67
N LEU A 426 54.49 44.80 0.95
CA LEU A 426 53.15 45.13 0.49
C LEU A 426 52.60 44.03 -0.44
N ALA A 427 53.40 43.55 -1.40
CA ALA A 427 52.99 42.48 -2.31
C ALA A 427 52.65 41.17 -1.55
N LYS A 428 53.37 40.84 -0.47
CA LYS A 428 53.00 39.72 0.42
C LYS A 428 51.74 39.99 1.23
N THR A 429 51.55 41.23 1.69
CA THR A 429 50.30 41.66 2.36
C THR A 429 49.10 41.50 1.42
N GLN A 430 49.23 41.90 0.15
CA GLN A 430 48.21 41.70 -0.89
C GLN A 430 47.88 40.22 -1.11
N THR A 431 48.88 39.34 -1.23
CA THR A 431 48.64 37.89 -1.39
C THR A 431 47.86 37.29 -0.22
N HIS A 432 48.25 37.60 1.02
CA HIS A 432 47.55 37.05 2.20
C HIS A 432 46.15 37.65 2.39
N ALA A 433 45.92 38.91 2.01
CA ALA A 433 44.58 39.51 2.00
C ALA A 433 43.66 38.82 0.98
N LEU A 434 44.14 38.56 -0.25
CA LEU A 434 43.40 37.82 -1.28
C LEU A 434 43.11 36.37 -0.85
N ASN A 435 44.07 35.69 -0.23
CA ASN A 435 43.82 34.37 0.35
C ASN A 435 42.73 34.42 1.44
N THR A 436 42.75 35.43 2.31
CA THR A 436 41.74 35.61 3.37
C THR A 436 40.34 35.80 2.77
N GLU A 437 40.23 36.60 1.71
CA GLU A 437 38.98 36.82 0.96
C GLU A 437 38.47 35.52 0.30
N PHE A 438 39.35 34.73 -0.32
CA PHE A 438 38.98 33.42 -0.86
C PHE A 438 38.43 32.48 0.24
N ARG A 439 39.10 32.42 1.40
CA ARG A 439 38.67 31.60 2.55
C ARG A 439 37.32 32.05 3.14
N LYS A 440 37.06 33.36 3.19
CA LYS A 440 35.72 33.91 3.51
C LYS A 440 34.67 33.40 2.54
N THR A 441 34.91 33.49 1.23
CA THR A 441 33.94 33.05 0.21
C THR A 441 33.67 31.54 0.31
N ALA A 442 34.70 30.72 0.53
CA ALA A 442 34.54 29.29 0.78
C ALA A 442 33.74 28.96 2.06
N ALA A 443 33.91 29.75 3.14
CA ALA A 443 33.09 29.61 4.35
C ALA A 443 31.62 30.03 4.14
N LEU A 444 31.36 31.06 3.32
CA LEU A 444 30.00 31.49 2.96
C LEU A 444 29.27 30.46 2.07
N GLU A 445 29.98 29.85 1.12
CA GLU A 445 29.46 28.76 0.30
C GLU A 445 29.13 27.53 1.18
N ALA A 446 30.04 27.15 2.08
CA ALA A 446 29.78 26.07 3.03
C ALA A 446 28.60 26.37 3.98
N LYS A 447 28.36 27.63 4.36
CA LYS A 447 27.12 28.06 5.06
C LYS A 447 25.88 27.84 4.19
N ALA A 448 25.92 28.22 2.90
CA ALA A 448 24.78 28.05 2.00
C ALA A 448 24.42 26.57 1.82
N GLN A 449 25.43 25.69 1.69
CA GLN A 449 25.24 24.25 1.64
C GLN A 449 24.66 23.68 2.95
N ALA A 450 25.14 24.15 4.11
CA ALA A 450 24.57 23.76 5.41
C ALA A 450 23.09 24.17 5.53
N LYS A 451 22.74 25.38 5.08
CA LYS A 451 21.35 25.86 5.05
C LYS A 451 20.46 25.00 4.16
N ALA A 452 20.87 24.75 2.91
CA ALA A 452 20.06 24.00 1.95
C ALA A 452 19.77 22.55 2.43
N ALA A 453 20.75 21.93 3.08
CA ALA A 453 20.57 20.62 3.72
C ALA A 453 19.61 20.70 4.93
N ALA A 454 19.69 21.75 5.76
CA ALA A 454 18.74 21.95 6.87
C ALA A 454 17.29 22.16 6.40
N GLU A 455 17.09 22.99 5.36
CA GLU A 455 15.77 23.20 4.74
C GLU A 455 15.22 21.91 4.12
N SER A 456 16.08 21.08 3.53
CA SER A 456 15.72 19.75 3.00
C SER A 456 15.33 18.77 4.11
N ALA A 457 16.09 18.73 5.21
CA ALA A 457 15.76 17.91 6.39
C ALA A 457 14.42 18.33 7.02
N ALA A 458 14.13 19.64 7.10
CA ALA A 458 12.86 20.17 7.62
C ALA A 458 11.66 19.80 6.73
N LYS A 459 11.82 19.81 5.41
CA LYS A 459 10.80 19.32 4.46
C LYS A 459 10.51 17.84 4.68
N LEU A 460 11.55 17.01 4.72
CA LEU A 460 11.43 15.56 4.94
C LEU A 460 10.80 15.22 6.30
N ALA A 461 11.09 16.00 7.35
CA ALA A 461 10.43 15.87 8.64
C ALA A 461 8.93 16.20 8.59
N THR A 462 8.55 17.22 7.82
CA THR A 462 7.14 17.58 7.58
C THR A 462 6.40 16.47 6.83
N GLU A 463 7.04 15.87 5.82
CA GLU A 463 6.48 14.76 5.03
C GLU A 463 6.39 13.47 5.87
N ALA A 464 7.36 13.21 6.75
CA ALA A 464 7.29 12.11 7.72
C ALA A 464 6.15 12.30 8.74
N ALA A 465 5.91 13.53 9.21
CA ALA A 465 4.81 13.85 10.11
C ALA A 465 3.43 13.72 9.44
N ALA A 466 3.32 14.11 8.16
CA ALA A 466 2.11 13.88 7.36
C ALA A 466 1.81 12.39 7.21
N ASN A 467 2.81 11.58 6.86
CA ASN A 467 2.68 10.13 6.76
C ASN A 467 2.29 9.47 8.11
N ALA A 468 2.80 9.98 9.24
CA ALA A 468 2.37 9.53 10.56
C ALA A 468 0.88 9.86 10.85
N ALA A 469 0.38 11.01 10.39
CA ALA A 469 -1.03 11.35 10.48
C ALA A 469 -1.92 10.44 9.60
N THR A 470 -1.45 10.05 8.41
CA THR A 470 -2.10 9.04 7.57
C THR A 470 -2.16 7.69 8.28
N ALA A 471 -1.03 7.18 8.78
CA ALA A 471 -0.97 5.90 9.50
C ALA A 471 -1.92 5.86 10.72
N LYS A 472 -1.97 6.95 11.49
CA LYS A 472 -2.90 7.13 12.62
C LYS A 472 -4.38 7.12 12.18
N THR A 473 -4.68 7.73 11.05
CA THR A 473 -6.06 7.79 10.51
C THR A 473 -6.50 6.42 9.99
N ALA A 474 -5.63 5.75 9.24
CA ALA A 474 -5.85 4.40 8.74
C ALA A 474 -5.99 3.39 9.90
N ARG A 475 -5.19 3.51 10.97
CA ARG A 475 -5.38 2.74 12.20
C ARG A 475 -6.77 2.92 12.83
N ALA A 476 -7.25 4.16 12.95
CA ALA A 476 -8.58 4.42 13.49
C ALA A 476 -9.70 3.82 12.62
N THR A 477 -9.51 3.80 11.29
CA THR A 477 -10.40 3.08 10.36
C THR A 477 -10.37 1.56 10.60
N ALA A 478 -9.19 0.97 10.77
CA ALA A 478 -9.03 -0.46 11.05
C ALA A 478 -9.63 -0.86 12.42
N GLU A 479 -9.42 -0.06 13.47
CA GLU A 479 -9.99 -0.26 14.82
C GLU A 479 -11.54 -0.20 14.79
N LYS A 480 -12.10 0.76 14.05
CA LYS A 480 -13.56 0.86 13.84
C LYS A 480 -14.12 -0.33 13.04
N ALA A 481 -13.37 -0.81 12.05
CA ALA A 481 -13.72 -1.97 11.25
C ALA A 481 -13.65 -3.28 12.06
N GLU A 482 -12.63 -3.46 12.92
CA GLU A 482 -12.56 -4.55 13.91
C GLU A 482 -13.81 -4.55 14.82
N GLN A 483 -14.17 -3.40 15.39
CA GLN A 483 -15.34 -3.30 16.29
C GLN A 483 -16.66 -3.59 15.55
N THR A 484 -16.75 -3.23 14.26
CA THR A 484 -17.88 -3.58 13.40
C THR A 484 -17.94 -5.09 13.16
N ALA A 485 -16.82 -5.72 12.83
CA ALA A 485 -16.72 -7.16 12.63
C ALA A 485 -17.05 -7.94 13.92
N MET A 486 -16.52 -7.54 15.07
CA MET A 486 -16.85 -8.11 16.38
C MET A 486 -18.36 -8.08 16.67
N THR A 487 -18.99 -6.94 16.39
CA THR A 487 -20.43 -6.73 16.64
C THR A 487 -21.29 -7.60 15.73
N GLN A 488 -20.94 -7.74 14.45
CA GLN A 488 -21.70 -8.57 13.52
C GLN A 488 -21.39 -10.07 13.68
N ALA A 489 -20.21 -10.47 14.15
CA ALA A 489 -19.93 -11.86 14.54
C ALA A 489 -20.74 -12.29 15.78
N ALA A 490 -20.90 -11.40 16.76
CA ALA A 490 -21.79 -11.65 17.90
C ALA A 490 -23.26 -11.78 17.46
N GLU A 491 -23.70 -11.00 16.48
CA GLU A 491 -25.05 -11.12 15.89
C GLU A 491 -25.21 -12.43 15.10
N ALA A 492 -24.25 -12.82 14.27
CA ALA A 492 -24.26 -14.10 13.55
C ALA A 492 -24.39 -15.29 14.52
N LYS A 493 -23.61 -15.29 15.60
CA LYS A 493 -23.70 -16.29 16.68
C LYS A 493 -25.06 -16.28 17.39
N ARG A 494 -25.63 -15.11 17.66
CA ARG A 494 -26.96 -14.97 18.29
C ARG A 494 -28.05 -15.55 17.39
N GLN A 495 -27.99 -15.26 16.10
CA GLN A 495 -28.94 -15.74 15.10
C GLN A 495 -28.79 -17.26 14.86
N ARG A 496 -27.56 -17.80 14.87
CA ARG A 496 -27.32 -19.25 14.89
C ARG A 496 -28.00 -19.94 16.06
N GLY A 497 -27.89 -19.38 17.28
CA GLY A 497 -28.57 -19.93 18.45
C GLY A 497 -30.11 -19.90 18.36
N ILE A 498 -30.68 -18.93 17.63
CA ILE A 498 -32.11 -18.90 17.31
C ILE A 498 -32.46 -20.00 16.30
N ALA A 499 -31.68 -20.17 15.23
CA ALA A 499 -31.87 -21.25 14.26
C ALA A 499 -31.76 -22.65 14.91
N GLU A 500 -30.76 -22.87 15.78
CA GLU A 500 -30.59 -24.11 16.55
C GLU A 500 -31.79 -24.40 17.46
N ALA A 501 -32.34 -23.38 18.13
CA ALA A 501 -33.52 -23.52 19.01
C ALA A 501 -34.84 -23.75 18.23
N GLU A 502 -35.00 -23.11 17.07
CA GLU A 502 -36.16 -23.29 16.19
C GLU A 502 -36.10 -24.64 15.45
N LYS A 503 -34.92 -25.09 15.02
CA LYS A 503 -34.70 -26.48 14.55
C LYS A 503 -35.19 -27.49 15.58
N ALA A 504 -34.68 -27.40 16.81
CA ALA A 504 -35.10 -28.31 17.88
C ALA A 504 -36.62 -28.23 18.16
N THR A 505 -37.25 -27.10 17.86
CA THR A 505 -38.71 -26.93 17.95
C THR A 505 -39.44 -27.62 16.80
N ALA A 506 -38.97 -27.48 15.56
CA ALA A 506 -39.49 -28.20 14.40
C ALA A 506 -39.34 -29.73 14.55
N GLU A 507 -38.24 -30.22 15.14
CA GLU A 507 -38.05 -31.64 15.44
C GLU A 507 -39.00 -32.18 16.51
N ARG A 508 -39.21 -31.45 17.63
CA ARG A 508 -40.19 -31.85 18.66
C ARG A 508 -41.61 -31.87 18.11
N GLU A 509 -41.97 -30.92 17.26
CA GLU A 509 -43.29 -30.85 16.63
C GLU A 509 -43.47 -31.92 15.53
N ARG A 510 -42.40 -32.29 14.81
CA ARG A 510 -42.36 -33.50 13.94
C ARG A 510 -42.63 -34.76 14.74
N ASP A 511 -41.94 -34.96 15.86
CA ASP A 511 -42.08 -36.17 16.66
C ASP A 511 -43.45 -36.26 17.34
N LEU A 512 -44.04 -35.10 17.69
CA LEU A 512 -45.44 -35.00 18.09
C LEU A 512 -46.38 -35.36 16.93
N ALA A 513 -46.18 -34.83 15.72
CA ALA A 513 -46.99 -35.15 14.55
C ALA A 513 -46.94 -36.66 14.21
N ALA A 514 -45.77 -37.29 14.29
CA ALA A 514 -45.59 -38.72 14.11
C ALA A 514 -46.26 -39.56 15.22
N SER A 515 -46.17 -39.12 16.48
CA SER A 515 -46.89 -39.71 17.62
C SER A 515 -48.41 -39.66 17.43
N GLU A 516 -48.95 -38.49 17.07
CA GLU A 516 -50.38 -38.33 16.84
C GLU A 516 -50.83 -39.12 15.59
N ARG A 517 -50.01 -39.18 14.54
CA ARG A 517 -50.25 -40.06 13.38
C ARG A 517 -50.27 -41.54 13.76
N ALA A 518 -49.42 -41.99 14.69
CA ALA A 518 -49.48 -43.36 15.20
C ALA A 518 -50.77 -43.64 16.00
N LYS A 519 -51.24 -42.67 16.79
CA LYS A 519 -52.56 -42.75 17.47
C LYS A 519 -53.72 -42.80 16.47
N ALA A 520 -53.65 -42.02 15.39
CA ALA A 520 -54.66 -42.01 14.33
C ALA A 520 -54.74 -43.38 13.63
N GLY A 521 -53.60 -43.97 13.23
CA GLY A 521 -53.54 -45.31 12.65
C GLY A 521 -54.06 -46.41 13.58
N ALA A 522 -53.66 -46.40 14.86
CA ALA A 522 -54.14 -47.39 15.83
C ALA A 522 -55.65 -47.26 16.13
N ALA A 523 -56.21 -46.05 16.02
CA ALA A 523 -57.64 -45.81 16.15
C ALA A 523 -58.42 -46.17 14.86
N GLU A 524 -57.78 -46.05 13.68
CA GLU A 524 -58.30 -46.54 12.40
C GLU A 524 -58.44 -48.07 12.40
N GLU A 525 -57.43 -48.77 12.88
CA GLU A 525 -57.42 -50.23 13.04
C GLU A 525 -58.55 -50.69 13.99
N ARG A 526 -58.70 -50.04 15.15
CA ARG A 526 -59.85 -50.28 16.06
C ARG A 526 -61.20 -50.02 15.42
N ALA A 527 -61.32 -49.00 14.56
CA ALA A 527 -62.57 -48.72 13.86
C ALA A 527 -62.90 -49.82 12.82
N ARG A 528 -61.90 -50.38 12.13
CA ARG A 528 -62.07 -51.53 11.22
C ARG A 528 -62.45 -52.81 11.97
N ASP A 529 -61.81 -53.10 13.09
CA ASP A 529 -62.13 -54.27 13.92
C ASP A 529 -63.60 -54.24 14.37
N GLU A 530 -64.07 -53.09 14.84
CA GLU A 530 -65.45 -52.91 15.28
C GLU A 530 -66.45 -52.84 14.11
N GLN A 531 -66.04 -52.36 12.92
CA GLN A 531 -66.81 -52.55 11.69
C GLN A 531 -67.00 -54.04 11.35
N THR A 532 -65.93 -54.84 11.43
CA THR A 532 -66.00 -56.28 11.17
C THR A 532 -66.88 -56.98 12.20
N ARG A 533 -66.78 -56.62 13.50
CA ARG A 533 -67.66 -57.13 14.57
C ARG A 533 -69.13 -56.76 14.33
N ALA A 534 -69.42 -55.53 13.91
CA ALA A 534 -70.78 -55.11 13.57
C ALA A 534 -71.35 -55.89 12.36
N GLY A 535 -70.54 -56.13 11.33
CA GLY A 535 -70.92 -56.97 10.18
C GLY A 535 -71.18 -58.43 10.56
N GLN A 536 -70.31 -59.04 11.37
CA GLN A 536 -70.50 -60.39 11.90
C GLN A 536 -71.78 -60.51 12.73
N ALA A 537 -72.01 -59.54 13.62
CA ALA A 537 -73.21 -59.46 14.45
C ALA A 537 -74.48 -59.26 13.61
N ARG A 538 -74.42 -58.49 12.51
CA ARG A 538 -75.51 -58.42 11.53
C ARG A 538 -75.78 -59.78 10.90
N THR A 539 -74.77 -60.52 10.45
CA THR A 539 -75.00 -61.82 9.80
C THR A 539 -75.46 -62.92 10.78
N ALA A 540 -75.14 -62.82 12.07
CA ALA A 540 -75.81 -63.61 13.10
C ALA A 540 -77.30 -63.28 13.19
N ALA A 541 -77.69 -62.00 13.12
CA ALA A 541 -79.11 -61.59 13.06
C ALA A 541 -79.80 -62.05 11.76
N GLU A 542 -79.13 -61.94 10.59
CA GLU A 542 -79.61 -62.46 9.30
C GLU A 542 -79.95 -63.95 9.38
N THR A 543 -79.05 -64.74 9.98
CA THR A 543 -79.21 -66.20 10.14
C THR A 543 -80.40 -66.53 11.06
N ALA A 544 -80.44 -65.93 12.25
CA ALA A 544 -81.50 -66.20 13.22
C ALA A 544 -82.89 -65.69 12.74
N GLY A 545 -82.93 -64.58 11.99
CA GLY A 545 -84.15 -64.11 11.36
C GLY A 545 -84.68 -65.06 10.27
N ALA A 546 -83.79 -65.68 9.49
CA ALA A 546 -84.18 -66.69 8.50
C ALA A 546 -84.76 -67.95 9.17
N THR A 547 -84.15 -68.42 10.28
CA THR A 547 -84.69 -69.54 11.06
C THR A 547 -86.07 -69.22 11.65
N ALA A 548 -86.33 -67.98 12.08
CA ALA A 548 -87.66 -67.59 12.52
C ALA A 548 -88.70 -67.69 11.37
N ALA A 549 -88.39 -67.14 10.19
CA ALA A 549 -89.30 -67.20 9.05
C ALA A 549 -89.57 -68.65 8.56
N GLU A 550 -88.57 -69.55 8.62
CA GLU A 550 -88.73 -70.98 8.29
C GLU A 550 -89.69 -71.67 9.27
N LYS A 551 -89.52 -71.44 10.58
CA LYS A 551 -90.29 -72.11 11.62
C LYS A 551 -91.71 -71.56 11.78
N LEU A 552 -91.93 -70.30 11.39
CA LEU A 552 -93.26 -69.78 11.13
C LEU A 552 -94.01 -70.61 10.08
N ALA A 553 -93.42 -70.79 8.88
CA ALA A 553 -94.09 -71.50 7.80
C ALA A 553 -94.44 -72.97 8.17
N ALA A 554 -93.61 -73.62 9.00
CA ALA A 554 -93.89 -74.94 9.53
C ALA A 554 -95.08 -74.96 10.54
N ALA A 555 -95.30 -73.88 11.30
CA ALA A 555 -96.46 -73.74 12.17
C ALA A 555 -97.76 -73.47 11.37
N GLU A 556 -97.68 -72.65 10.31
CA GLU A 556 -98.83 -72.35 9.44
C GLU A 556 -99.27 -73.57 8.59
N ASP A 557 -98.34 -74.36 8.05
CA ASP A 557 -98.67 -75.62 7.36
C ASP A 557 -99.33 -76.66 8.29
N ALA A 558 -98.88 -76.73 9.54
CA ALA A 558 -99.48 -77.58 10.56
C ALA A 558 -100.94 -77.18 10.88
N GLU A 559 -101.25 -75.88 10.93
CA GLU A 559 -102.64 -75.39 11.03
C GLU A 559 -103.50 -75.82 9.84
N VAL A 560 -102.99 -75.64 8.61
CA VAL A 560 -103.69 -76.03 7.38
C VAL A 560 -103.96 -77.54 7.32
N ARG A 561 -102.98 -78.37 7.73
CA ARG A 561 -103.17 -79.82 7.81
C ARG A 561 -104.19 -80.21 8.88
N ALA A 562 -104.19 -79.55 10.04
CA ALA A 562 -105.23 -79.74 11.06
C ALA A 562 -106.63 -79.40 10.51
N PHE A 563 -106.78 -78.27 9.81
CA PHE A 563 -108.03 -77.82 9.18
C PHE A 563 -108.58 -78.82 8.15
N LEU A 564 -107.72 -79.31 7.25
CA LEU A 564 -108.12 -80.26 6.20
C LEU A 564 -108.57 -81.60 6.78
N ALA A 565 -107.84 -82.12 7.77
CA ALA A 565 -108.20 -83.33 8.49
C ALA A 565 -109.54 -83.17 9.26
N ARG A 566 -109.74 -82.04 9.95
CA ARG A 566 -110.99 -81.68 10.62
C ARG A 566 -112.19 -81.70 9.67
N ASN A 567 -112.05 -81.16 8.47
CA ASN A 567 -113.15 -81.12 7.49
C ASN A 567 -113.43 -82.48 6.83
N LYS A 568 -112.43 -83.37 6.69
CA LYS A 568 -112.66 -84.78 6.33
C LYS A 568 -113.52 -85.47 7.40
N ALA A 569 -113.24 -85.26 8.69
CA ALA A 569 -113.99 -85.87 9.79
C ALA A 569 -115.47 -85.48 9.75
N VAL A 570 -115.77 -84.18 9.59
CA VAL A 570 -117.14 -83.65 9.49
C VAL A 570 -117.87 -84.13 8.22
N THR A 571 -117.16 -84.33 7.11
CA THR A 571 -117.76 -84.90 5.89
C THR A 571 -118.16 -86.36 6.10
N ALA A 572 -117.24 -87.17 6.64
CA ALA A 572 -117.51 -88.57 6.93
C ALA A 572 -118.60 -88.77 8.01
N GLU A 573 -118.79 -87.80 8.92
CA GLU A 573 -119.93 -87.79 9.84
C GLU A 573 -121.26 -87.72 9.09
N ARG A 574 -121.40 -86.77 8.16
CA ARG A 574 -122.63 -86.58 7.35
C ARG A 574 -123.00 -87.80 6.53
N ASP A 575 -122.01 -88.49 5.96
CA ASP A 575 -122.20 -89.71 5.19
C ASP A 575 -122.54 -90.94 6.07
N LYS A 576 -122.66 -90.75 7.40
CA LYS A 576 -122.80 -91.79 8.43
C LYS A 576 -121.66 -92.81 8.43
N ASN A 577 -120.49 -92.43 7.90
CA ASN A 577 -119.32 -93.29 7.80
C ASN A 577 -118.42 -93.09 9.02
N ALA A 578 -118.90 -93.57 10.16
CA ALA A 578 -118.27 -93.50 11.48
C ALA A 578 -116.75 -93.74 11.47
N THR A 579 -116.31 -94.85 10.85
CA THR A 579 -114.89 -95.25 10.81
C THR A 579 -114.01 -94.27 10.03
N ALA A 580 -114.53 -93.65 8.97
CA ALA A 580 -113.79 -92.65 8.20
C ALA A 580 -113.70 -91.30 8.96
N SER A 581 -114.69 -90.98 9.80
CA SER A 581 -114.71 -89.76 10.60
C SER A 581 -113.63 -89.80 11.70
N ARG A 582 -113.55 -90.89 12.47
CA ARG A 582 -112.53 -91.05 13.53
C ARG A 582 -111.10 -91.05 13.00
N ALA A 583 -110.85 -91.66 11.83
CA ALA A 583 -109.52 -91.67 11.22
C ALA A 583 -109.02 -90.24 10.89
N ALA A 584 -109.91 -89.40 10.36
CA ALA A 584 -109.61 -88.02 10.03
C ALA A 584 -109.44 -87.11 11.26
N ALA A 585 -110.08 -87.43 12.39
CA ALA A 585 -109.85 -86.74 13.65
C ALA A 585 -108.39 -86.89 14.15
N LEU A 586 -107.86 -88.12 14.09
CA LEU A 586 -106.49 -88.42 14.50
C LEU A 586 -105.44 -87.78 13.58
N GLU A 587 -105.71 -87.64 12.28
CA GLU A 587 -104.86 -86.85 11.37
C GLU A 587 -104.77 -85.37 11.80
N SER A 588 -105.85 -84.79 12.35
CA SER A 588 -105.91 -83.38 12.76
C SER A 588 -105.11 -83.12 14.04
N ALA A 589 -105.24 -84.00 15.04
CA ALA A 589 -104.49 -83.91 16.29
C ALA A 589 -102.97 -84.07 16.12
N ALA A 590 -102.52 -84.90 15.16
CA ALA A 590 -101.10 -85.05 14.86
C ALA A 590 -100.47 -83.75 14.33
N ALA A 591 -101.16 -83.03 13.44
CA ALA A 591 -100.67 -81.77 12.88
C ALA A 591 -100.56 -80.66 13.94
N ALA A 592 -101.53 -80.56 14.86
CA ALA A 592 -101.50 -79.57 15.95
C ALA A 592 -100.25 -79.66 16.85
N ALA A 593 -99.77 -80.89 17.12
CA ALA A 593 -98.57 -81.11 17.91
C ALA A 593 -97.29 -80.61 17.20
N GLU A 594 -97.21 -80.76 15.89
CA GLU A 594 -96.06 -80.29 15.09
C GLU A 594 -95.98 -78.76 15.07
N GLY A 595 -97.11 -78.08 14.86
CA GLY A 595 -97.15 -76.61 14.84
C GLY A 595 -96.73 -75.97 16.17
N THR A 596 -97.06 -76.61 17.29
CA THR A 596 -96.65 -76.17 18.63
C THR A 596 -95.13 -76.24 18.84
N SER A 597 -94.45 -77.25 18.28
CA SER A 597 -92.98 -77.34 18.33
C SER A 597 -92.33 -76.24 17.47
N ALA A 598 -92.87 -76.03 16.26
CA ALA A 598 -92.36 -75.02 15.33
C ALA A 598 -92.43 -73.60 15.93
N ALA A 599 -93.53 -73.24 16.58
CA ALA A 599 -93.69 -71.95 17.26
C ALA A 599 -92.60 -71.67 18.33
N GLY A 600 -92.24 -72.68 19.12
CA GLY A 600 -91.18 -72.55 20.14
C GLY A 600 -89.80 -72.30 19.54
N GLU A 601 -89.49 -72.98 18.43
CA GLU A 601 -88.23 -72.78 17.69
C GLU A 601 -88.15 -71.37 17.06
N THR A 602 -89.27 -70.84 16.53
CA THR A 602 -89.36 -69.46 16.04
C THR A 602 -89.04 -68.43 17.12
N ARG A 603 -89.57 -68.62 18.33
CA ARG A 603 -89.37 -67.69 19.46
C ARG A 603 -87.92 -67.66 19.97
N GLN A 604 -87.23 -68.80 19.95
CA GLN A 604 -85.79 -68.84 20.23
C GLN A 604 -85.00 -68.03 19.18
N ALA A 605 -85.26 -68.27 17.90
CA ALA A 605 -84.58 -67.62 16.79
C ALA A 605 -84.76 -66.07 16.81
N ALA A 606 -85.95 -65.57 17.17
CA ALA A 606 -86.18 -64.14 17.39
C ALA A 606 -85.29 -63.54 18.50
N THR A 607 -85.10 -64.28 19.59
CA THR A 607 -84.27 -63.87 20.74
C THR A 607 -82.79 -63.81 20.37
N GLU A 608 -82.32 -64.79 19.59
CA GLU A 608 -80.95 -64.82 19.05
C GLU A 608 -80.69 -63.65 18.09
N ALA A 609 -81.65 -63.33 17.21
CA ALA A 609 -81.56 -62.19 16.31
C ALA A 609 -81.45 -60.84 17.07
N ARG A 610 -82.23 -60.64 18.14
CA ARG A 610 -82.15 -59.40 18.96
C ARG A 610 -80.85 -59.29 19.76
N SER A 611 -80.32 -60.42 20.22
CA SER A 611 -79.01 -60.48 20.88
C SER A 611 -77.89 -60.08 19.92
N ALA A 612 -77.95 -60.57 18.68
CA ALA A 612 -77.03 -60.22 17.61
C ALA A 612 -77.14 -58.73 17.20
N ALA A 613 -78.35 -58.18 17.09
CA ALA A 613 -78.56 -56.74 16.85
C ALA A 613 -77.92 -55.86 17.95
N THR A 614 -78.05 -56.27 19.21
CA THR A 614 -77.45 -55.55 20.35
C THR A 614 -75.91 -55.57 20.29
N ALA A 615 -75.31 -56.69 19.88
CA ALA A 615 -73.87 -56.77 19.66
C ALA A 615 -73.39 -55.85 18.53
N ALA A 616 -74.16 -55.73 17.44
CA ALA A 616 -73.86 -54.82 16.33
C ALA A 616 -73.90 -53.35 16.76
N ALA A 617 -74.88 -52.94 17.58
CA ALA A 617 -74.99 -51.58 18.12
C ALA A 617 -73.82 -51.21 19.06
N GLY A 618 -73.39 -52.16 19.90
CA GLY A 618 -72.21 -52.00 20.75
C GLY A 618 -70.92 -51.82 19.93
N ALA A 619 -70.78 -52.58 18.84
CA ALA A 619 -69.65 -52.46 17.93
C ALA A 619 -69.66 -51.14 17.15
N ALA A 620 -70.80 -50.74 16.58
CA ALA A 620 -70.99 -49.45 15.93
C ALA A 620 -70.57 -48.26 16.81
N THR A 621 -70.98 -48.28 18.08
CA THR A 621 -70.63 -47.26 19.07
C THR A 621 -69.11 -47.18 19.29
N ARG A 622 -68.43 -48.31 19.46
CA ARG A 622 -66.97 -48.35 19.64
C ARG A 622 -66.22 -47.93 18.37
N ALA A 623 -66.70 -48.31 17.19
CA ALA A 623 -66.15 -47.84 15.91
C ALA A 623 -66.25 -46.31 15.78
N ARG A 624 -67.38 -45.71 16.17
CA ARG A 624 -67.58 -44.25 16.17
C ARG A 624 -66.67 -43.55 17.19
N THR A 625 -66.46 -44.12 18.38
CA THR A 625 -65.48 -43.62 19.35
C THR A 625 -64.07 -43.63 18.77
N ALA A 626 -63.63 -44.75 18.18
CA ALA A 626 -62.31 -44.87 17.55
C ALA A 626 -62.14 -43.90 16.35
N ALA A 627 -63.19 -43.67 15.56
CA ALA A 627 -63.19 -42.65 14.51
C ALA A 627 -63.02 -41.21 15.03
N ASN A 628 -63.57 -40.91 16.22
CA ASN A 628 -63.40 -39.61 16.87
C ASN A 628 -61.97 -39.47 17.44
N GLU A 629 -61.43 -40.52 18.08
CA GLU A 629 -60.02 -40.58 18.52
C GLU A 629 -59.06 -40.32 17.35
N ALA A 630 -59.27 -41.01 16.21
CA ALA A 630 -58.47 -40.82 15.01
C ALA A 630 -58.56 -39.38 14.48
N THR A 631 -59.77 -38.80 14.48
CA THR A 631 -60.00 -37.42 14.04
C THR A 631 -59.32 -36.39 14.95
N THR A 632 -59.38 -36.57 16.28
CA THR A 632 -58.65 -35.73 17.24
C THR A 632 -57.14 -35.82 17.03
N ALA A 633 -56.61 -37.03 16.86
CA ALA A 633 -55.20 -37.26 16.61
C ALA A 633 -54.74 -36.63 15.27
N ALA A 634 -55.55 -36.70 14.21
CA ALA A 634 -55.27 -36.02 12.95
C ALA A 634 -55.20 -34.48 13.10
N VAL A 635 -56.14 -33.88 13.84
CA VAL A 635 -56.13 -32.44 14.14
C VAL A 635 -54.89 -32.05 14.95
N ASN A 636 -54.51 -32.86 15.94
CA ASN A 636 -53.29 -32.62 16.73
C ASN A 636 -52.02 -32.72 15.87
N ALA A 637 -51.95 -33.72 14.98
CA ALA A 637 -50.83 -33.91 14.05
C ALA A 637 -50.70 -32.71 13.09
N ARG A 638 -51.83 -32.26 12.52
CA ARG A 638 -51.87 -31.07 11.65
C ARG A 638 -51.48 -29.79 12.40
N ALA A 639 -51.93 -29.61 13.64
CA ALA A 639 -51.54 -28.48 14.47
C ALA A 639 -50.03 -28.50 14.82
N ALA A 640 -49.45 -29.69 15.04
CA ALA A 640 -48.02 -29.86 15.23
C ALA A 640 -47.23 -29.56 13.94
N ALA A 641 -47.68 -30.06 12.78
CA ALA A 641 -47.09 -29.73 11.48
C ALA A 641 -47.04 -28.22 11.21
N THR A 642 -48.12 -27.49 11.49
CA THR A 642 -48.14 -26.01 11.36
C THR A 642 -47.18 -25.33 12.33
N ARG A 643 -47.00 -25.84 13.55
CA ARG A 643 -45.99 -25.30 14.49
C ARG A 643 -44.56 -25.62 14.04
N ALA A 644 -44.33 -26.80 13.47
CA ALA A 644 -43.05 -27.17 12.86
C ALA A 644 -42.71 -26.28 11.65
N GLU A 645 -43.67 -26.02 10.76
CA GLU A 645 -43.50 -25.11 9.62
C GLU A 645 -43.22 -23.66 10.07
N GLY A 646 -43.93 -23.20 11.10
CA GLY A 646 -43.67 -21.90 11.73
C GLY A 646 -42.26 -21.80 12.34
N ALA A 647 -41.78 -22.87 12.98
CA ALA A 647 -40.42 -22.94 13.50
C ALA A 647 -39.37 -22.97 12.38
N ALA A 648 -39.57 -23.78 11.33
CA ALA A 648 -38.71 -23.81 10.16
C ALA A 648 -38.55 -22.42 9.50
N LYS A 649 -39.66 -21.69 9.31
CA LYS A 649 -39.64 -20.32 8.77
C LYS A 649 -38.87 -19.33 9.66
N ARG A 650 -38.99 -19.44 10.99
CA ARG A 650 -38.18 -18.63 11.93
C ARG A 650 -36.70 -19.02 11.91
N SER A 651 -36.39 -20.31 11.81
CA SER A 651 -35.03 -20.82 11.65
C SER A 651 -34.36 -20.33 10.36
N ARG A 652 -35.10 -20.33 9.23
CA ARG A 652 -34.64 -19.78 7.96
C ARG A 652 -34.37 -18.28 8.05
N SER A 653 -35.31 -17.51 8.60
CA SER A 653 -35.13 -16.07 8.81
C SER A 653 -33.93 -15.73 9.71
N ALA A 654 -33.65 -16.56 10.72
CA ALA A 654 -32.45 -16.45 11.55
C ALA A 654 -31.16 -16.81 10.76
N ALA A 655 -31.20 -17.85 9.91
CA ALA A 655 -30.07 -18.18 9.03
C ALA A 655 -29.76 -17.06 8.02
N ASP A 656 -30.78 -16.44 7.42
CA ASP A 656 -30.63 -15.31 6.51
C ASP A 656 -30.08 -14.07 7.24
N ALA A 657 -30.50 -13.84 8.48
CA ALA A 657 -29.94 -12.79 9.34
C ALA A 657 -28.47 -13.05 9.73
N ALA A 658 -28.11 -14.30 10.03
CA ALA A 658 -26.73 -14.71 10.28
C ALA A 658 -25.85 -14.52 9.04
N GLN A 659 -26.36 -14.89 7.85
CA GLN A 659 -25.69 -14.67 6.57
C GLN A 659 -25.52 -13.17 6.27
N SER A 660 -26.53 -12.34 6.56
CA SER A 660 -26.43 -10.88 6.42
C SER A 660 -25.38 -10.28 7.35
N ALA A 661 -25.28 -10.78 8.59
CA ALA A 661 -24.26 -10.39 9.54
C ALA A 661 -22.85 -10.81 9.07
N TYR A 662 -22.68 -12.01 8.52
CA TYR A 662 -21.42 -12.47 7.91
C TYR A 662 -21.01 -11.61 6.70
N THR A 663 -21.93 -11.27 5.78
CA THR A 663 -21.59 -10.38 4.65
C THR A 663 -21.08 -9.00 5.15
N ARG A 664 -21.54 -8.55 6.33
CA ARG A 664 -21.06 -7.31 6.97
C ARG A 664 -19.74 -7.50 7.72
N THR A 665 -19.47 -8.64 8.35
CA THR A 665 -18.11 -8.92 8.88
C THR A 665 -17.10 -8.97 7.76
N HIS A 666 -17.45 -9.52 6.59
CA HIS A 666 -16.54 -9.67 5.47
C HIS A 666 -16.17 -8.32 4.84
N ALA A 667 -17.16 -7.45 4.66
CA ALA A 667 -16.93 -6.06 4.26
C ALA A 667 -16.08 -5.28 5.29
N ALA A 668 -16.32 -5.51 6.59
CA ALA A 668 -15.53 -4.89 7.66
C ALA A 668 -14.08 -5.43 7.70
N ALA A 669 -13.86 -6.73 7.57
CA ALA A 669 -12.53 -7.34 7.50
C ALA A 669 -11.75 -6.84 6.27
N THR A 670 -12.41 -6.74 5.10
CA THR A 670 -11.82 -6.15 3.89
C THR A 670 -11.43 -4.68 4.12
N THR A 671 -12.28 -3.90 4.81
CA THR A 671 -11.99 -2.51 5.18
C THR A 671 -10.82 -2.39 6.16
N ALA A 672 -10.75 -3.28 7.15
CA ALA A 672 -9.64 -3.34 8.11
C ALA A 672 -8.32 -3.69 7.42
N HIS A 673 -8.34 -4.64 6.47
CA HIS A 673 -7.17 -5.05 5.71
C HIS A 673 -6.63 -3.93 4.82
N ALA A 674 -7.51 -3.24 4.08
CA ALA A 674 -7.12 -2.10 3.24
C ALA A 674 -6.52 -0.95 4.09
N ALA A 675 -7.13 -0.64 5.24
CA ALA A 675 -6.62 0.38 6.16
C ALA A 675 -5.31 -0.06 6.86
N ALA A 676 -5.13 -1.35 7.13
CA ALA A 676 -3.85 -1.87 7.64
C ALA A 676 -2.73 -1.76 6.59
N ALA A 677 -3.02 -1.99 5.31
CA ALA A 677 -2.07 -1.77 4.22
C ALA A 677 -1.69 -0.29 4.09
N GLU A 678 -2.68 0.62 4.06
CA GLU A 678 -2.45 2.09 4.04
C GLU A 678 -1.57 2.54 5.21
N ALA A 679 -1.81 2.02 6.42
CA ALA A 679 -0.99 2.34 7.59
C ALA A 679 0.45 1.83 7.47
N ILE A 680 0.65 0.64 6.89
CA ILE A 680 1.98 0.05 6.66
C ILE A 680 2.76 0.84 5.61
N ASP A 681 2.14 1.21 4.49
CA ASP A 681 2.79 1.98 3.43
C ASP A 681 3.13 3.41 3.90
N ALA A 682 2.23 4.05 4.64
CA ALA A 682 2.50 5.33 5.28
C ALA A 682 3.66 5.25 6.29
N ALA A 683 3.73 4.18 7.10
CA ALA A 683 4.86 3.96 8.01
C ALA A 683 6.19 3.70 7.28
N ALA A 684 6.16 2.99 6.14
CA ALA A 684 7.33 2.78 5.29
C ALA A 684 7.83 4.11 4.68
N ALA A 685 6.91 4.93 4.16
CA ALA A 685 7.23 6.25 3.61
C ALA A 685 7.75 7.23 4.69
N ALA A 686 7.16 7.24 5.89
CA ALA A 686 7.66 8.02 7.02
C ALA A 686 9.10 7.63 7.40
N LYS A 687 9.39 6.32 7.39
CA LYS A 687 10.73 5.77 7.70
C LYS A 687 11.78 6.13 6.64
N GLU A 688 11.43 6.10 5.36
CA GLU A 688 12.37 6.52 4.30
C GLU A 688 12.63 8.03 4.37
N ASN A 689 11.60 8.85 4.61
CA ASN A 689 11.76 10.29 4.81
C ASN A 689 12.66 10.60 6.02
N ALA A 690 12.53 9.87 7.13
CA ALA A 690 13.42 9.99 8.28
C ALA A 690 14.87 9.63 7.95
N LYS A 691 15.10 8.52 7.25
CA LYS A 691 16.41 8.09 6.75
C LYS A 691 17.04 9.12 5.80
N GLN A 692 16.25 9.80 4.97
CA GLN A 692 16.74 10.88 4.11
C GLN A 692 17.04 12.15 4.92
N ALA A 693 16.23 12.51 5.91
CA ALA A 693 16.52 13.62 6.82
C ALA A 693 17.84 13.40 7.60
N ASP A 694 18.13 12.16 7.99
CA ASP A 694 19.41 11.75 8.57
C ASP A 694 20.61 11.85 7.61
N VAL A 695 20.39 11.82 6.29
CA VAL A 695 21.43 12.07 5.27
C VAL A 695 21.64 13.57 5.09
N GLU A 696 20.57 14.36 5.03
CA GLU A 696 20.67 15.83 4.97
C GLU A 696 21.29 16.42 6.24
N ALA A 697 20.97 15.91 7.44
CA ALA A 697 21.63 16.31 8.68
C ALA A 697 23.16 16.05 8.65
N LYS A 698 23.59 14.93 8.05
CA LYS A 698 25.03 14.62 7.88
C LYS A 698 25.69 15.54 6.84
N LYS A 699 24.99 15.90 5.75
CA LYS A 699 25.47 16.92 4.79
C LYS A 699 25.62 18.29 5.48
N ALA A 700 24.63 18.72 6.26
CA ALA A 700 24.69 19.98 7.00
C ALA A 700 25.85 20.01 7.99
N GLN A 701 26.06 18.93 8.74
CA GLN A 701 27.22 18.78 9.64
C GLN A 701 28.57 18.81 8.90
N ALA A 702 28.68 18.12 7.76
CA ALA A 702 29.90 18.15 6.94
C ALA A 702 30.20 19.55 6.37
N ALA A 703 29.16 20.26 5.92
CA ALA A 703 29.26 21.63 5.45
C ALA A 703 29.67 22.60 6.58
N ALA A 704 29.11 22.47 7.79
CA ALA A 704 29.53 23.23 8.97
C ALA A 704 30.99 22.96 9.37
N ILE A 705 31.46 21.71 9.28
CA ILE A 705 32.87 21.36 9.51
C ILE A 705 33.78 22.02 8.46
N THR A 706 33.35 22.10 7.20
CA THR A 706 34.07 22.81 6.14
C THR A 706 34.10 24.32 6.39
N ALA A 707 32.95 24.94 6.70
CA ALA A 707 32.88 26.37 7.04
C ALA A 707 33.84 26.73 8.19
N ARG A 708 33.91 25.90 9.24
CA ARG A 708 34.85 26.05 10.36
C ARG A 708 36.32 25.92 9.93
N LYS A 709 36.66 24.98 9.04
CA LYS A 709 38.03 24.85 8.50
C LYS A 709 38.42 26.09 7.71
N GLU A 710 37.55 26.57 6.83
CA GLU A 710 37.79 27.74 6.00
C GLU A 710 37.88 29.03 6.83
N ALA A 711 37.04 29.19 7.86
CA ALA A 711 37.16 30.30 8.82
C ALA A 711 38.46 30.27 9.63
N THR A 712 38.93 29.08 10.02
CA THR A 712 40.24 28.91 10.70
C THR A 712 41.39 29.27 9.76
N ALA A 713 41.30 28.91 8.48
CA ALA A 713 42.27 29.31 7.46
C ALA A 713 42.22 30.82 7.17
N ALA A 714 41.03 31.44 7.17
CA ALA A 714 40.87 32.88 7.03
C ALA A 714 41.55 33.64 8.18
N LEU A 715 41.38 33.21 9.44
CA LEU A 715 42.12 33.76 10.58
C LEU A 715 43.64 33.64 10.41
N ALA A 716 44.13 32.49 9.94
CA ALA A 716 45.56 32.27 9.74
C ALA A 716 46.16 33.15 8.62
N GLU A 717 45.42 33.40 7.54
CA GLU A 717 45.84 34.31 6.47
C GLU A 717 45.68 35.79 6.87
N ALA A 718 44.66 36.15 7.66
CA ALA A 718 44.52 37.50 8.24
C ALA A 718 45.69 37.83 9.19
N ALA A 719 46.09 36.88 10.04
CA ALA A 719 47.26 37.04 10.90
C ALA A 719 48.57 37.23 10.10
N LYS A 720 48.75 36.48 9.00
CA LYS A 720 49.88 36.69 8.07
C LYS A 720 49.81 38.05 7.37
N THR A 721 48.61 38.50 7.00
CA THR A 721 48.37 39.83 6.42
C THR A 721 48.80 40.93 7.38
N ALA A 722 48.38 40.86 8.65
CA ALA A 722 48.81 41.80 9.69
C ALA A 722 50.33 41.76 9.93
N ALA A 723 50.94 40.57 9.98
CA ALA A 723 52.38 40.42 10.18
C ALA A 723 53.22 40.97 9.01
N TRP A 724 52.75 40.84 7.76
CA TRP A 724 53.40 41.47 6.60
C TRP A 724 53.11 42.97 6.49
N SER A 725 51.94 43.42 6.93
CA SER A 725 51.60 44.84 7.04
C SER A 725 52.51 45.56 8.02
N ALA A 726 52.76 44.97 9.20
CA ALA A 726 53.74 45.47 10.16
C ALA A 726 55.17 45.54 9.59
N LYS A 727 55.59 44.54 8.79
CA LYS A 727 56.89 44.59 8.06
C LYS A 727 56.92 45.71 7.03
N THR A 728 55.83 45.93 6.29
CA THR A 728 55.71 47.05 5.34
C THR A 728 55.87 48.39 6.05
N ALA A 729 55.20 48.58 7.19
CA ALA A 729 55.35 49.79 8.00
C ALA A 729 56.79 49.95 8.57
N GLY A 730 57.42 48.88 9.02
CA GLY A 730 58.80 48.89 9.51
C GLY A 730 59.84 49.27 8.43
N TYR A 731 59.71 48.70 7.23
CA TYR A 731 60.56 49.10 6.09
C TYR A 731 60.27 50.54 5.64
N ALA A 732 59.02 50.97 5.64
CA ALA A 732 58.66 52.35 5.28
C ALA A 732 59.22 53.38 6.29
N LEU A 733 59.27 53.04 7.58
CA LEU A 733 59.93 53.85 8.61
C LEU A 733 61.45 53.93 8.35
N ALA A 734 62.09 52.81 7.97
CA ALA A 734 63.50 52.83 7.59
C ALA A 734 63.76 53.69 6.33
N THR A 735 62.90 53.61 5.31
CA THR A 735 62.94 54.50 4.13
C THR A 735 62.86 55.96 4.54
N ALA A 736 61.94 56.32 5.45
CA ALA A 736 61.78 57.68 5.96
C ALA A 736 63.00 58.15 6.77
N GLN A 737 63.57 57.30 7.62
CA GLN A 737 64.80 57.59 8.37
C GLN A 737 66.01 57.83 7.45
N TYR A 738 66.17 57.01 6.40
CA TYR A 738 67.23 57.21 5.41
C TYR A 738 66.98 58.44 4.52
N ALA A 739 65.74 58.74 4.15
CA ALA A 739 65.39 59.96 3.42
C ALA A 739 65.63 61.23 4.25
N GLN A 740 65.32 61.20 5.55
CA GLN A 740 65.72 62.24 6.49
C GLN A 740 67.26 62.36 6.57
N GLY A 741 67.97 61.25 6.74
CA GLY A 741 69.43 61.24 6.77
C GLY A 741 70.09 61.72 5.46
N ALA A 742 69.40 61.61 4.32
CA ALA A 742 69.83 62.21 3.06
C ALA A 742 69.58 63.73 3.04
N ARG A 743 68.39 64.19 3.44
CA ARG A 743 68.06 65.62 3.58
C ARG A 743 69.03 66.34 4.52
N ASP A 744 69.25 65.81 5.72
CA ASP A 744 70.05 66.45 6.76
C ASP A 744 71.54 66.49 6.37
N ALA A 745 72.02 65.46 5.66
CA ALA A 745 73.33 65.47 5.02
C ALA A 745 73.42 66.48 3.86
N ALA A 746 72.36 66.65 3.05
CA ALA A 746 72.33 67.65 1.98
C ALA A 746 72.37 69.08 2.52
N THR A 747 71.65 69.38 3.61
CA THR A 747 71.77 70.69 4.29
C THR A 747 73.19 70.95 4.79
N ALA A 748 73.88 69.93 5.31
CA ALA A 748 75.29 70.04 5.69
C ALA A 748 76.22 70.23 4.46
N THR A 749 75.92 69.57 3.34
CA THR A 749 76.60 69.78 2.05
C THR A 749 76.48 71.22 1.58
N THR A 750 75.26 71.76 1.54
CA THR A 750 74.98 73.13 1.08
C THR A 750 75.77 74.15 1.90
N LYS A 751 75.80 74.00 3.24
CA LYS A 751 76.61 74.89 4.11
C LYS A 751 78.11 74.84 3.76
N ALA A 752 78.69 73.65 3.62
CA ALA A 752 80.12 73.49 3.33
C ALA A 752 80.47 73.93 1.89
N ALA A 753 79.55 73.73 0.94
CA ALA A 753 79.66 74.21 -0.43
C ALA A 753 79.65 75.74 -0.50
N ASP A 754 78.72 76.39 0.20
CA ASP A 754 78.61 77.86 0.22
C ASP A 754 79.83 78.52 0.90
N GLU A 755 80.40 77.87 1.94
CA GLU A 755 81.69 78.25 2.54
C GLU A 755 82.86 78.10 1.54
N ALA A 756 82.96 76.97 0.83
CA ALA A 756 83.98 76.75 -0.18
C ALA A 756 83.91 77.76 -1.33
N ILE A 757 82.69 78.08 -1.79
CA ILE A 757 82.43 79.07 -2.83
C ILE A 757 82.84 80.46 -2.33
N THR A 758 82.46 80.85 -1.11
CA THR A 758 82.79 82.19 -0.56
C THR A 758 84.30 82.38 -0.36
N VAL A 759 85.00 81.39 0.20
CA VAL A 759 86.45 81.50 0.46
C VAL A 759 87.28 81.33 -0.82
N GLY A 760 86.84 80.48 -1.76
CA GLY A 760 87.58 80.19 -2.99
C GLY A 760 87.37 81.19 -4.14
N SER A 761 86.18 81.81 -4.25
CA SER A 761 85.83 82.66 -5.41
C SER A 761 86.80 83.81 -5.69
N PRO A 762 87.35 84.55 -4.69
CA PRO A 762 88.33 85.62 -4.93
C PRO A 762 89.63 85.14 -5.61
N TYR A 763 89.92 83.84 -5.56
CA TYR A 763 91.15 83.23 -6.07
C TYR A 763 90.90 82.27 -7.25
N ARG A 764 89.65 82.12 -7.71
CA ARG A 764 89.27 81.15 -8.76
C ARG A 764 89.93 81.39 -10.13
N GLU A 765 90.43 82.61 -10.36
CA GLU A 765 91.10 83.03 -11.60
C GLU A 765 92.63 83.16 -11.43
N THR A 766 93.12 82.97 -10.20
CA THR A 766 94.54 83.10 -9.83
C THR A 766 95.13 81.87 -9.14
N ASP A 767 94.32 80.87 -8.77
CA ASP A 767 94.78 79.60 -8.18
C ASP A 767 93.93 78.41 -8.66
N THR A 768 94.59 77.37 -9.18
CA THR A 768 93.96 76.16 -9.74
C THR A 768 93.20 75.34 -8.71
N SER A 769 93.68 75.34 -7.45
CA SER A 769 93.08 74.59 -6.36
C SER A 769 91.88 75.34 -5.77
N ALA A 770 91.92 76.67 -5.78
CA ALA A 770 90.74 77.48 -5.46
C ALA A 770 89.63 77.31 -6.51
N ALA A 771 89.98 77.38 -7.79
CA ALA A 771 89.06 77.16 -8.90
C ALA A 771 88.38 75.77 -8.82
N TYR A 772 89.17 74.72 -8.56
CA TYR A 772 88.65 73.37 -8.34
C TYR A 772 87.76 73.28 -7.09
N ALA A 773 88.16 73.88 -5.96
CA ALA A 773 87.36 73.88 -4.73
C ALA A 773 85.98 74.56 -4.91
N VAL A 774 85.91 75.67 -5.65
CA VAL A 774 84.65 76.35 -5.97
C VAL A 774 83.74 75.45 -6.83
N LEU A 775 84.28 74.82 -7.86
CA LEU A 775 83.54 73.88 -8.72
C LEU A 775 83.01 72.70 -7.90
N ILE A 776 83.85 72.07 -7.08
CA ILE A 776 83.44 70.92 -6.25
C ILE A 776 82.38 71.32 -5.22
N GLY A 777 82.42 72.54 -4.67
CA GLY A 777 81.33 73.08 -3.86
C GLY A 777 80.01 73.13 -4.63
N GLN A 778 80.01 73.73 -5.82
CA GLN A 778 78.83 73.84 -6.69
C GLN A 778 78.27 72.46 -7.07
N THR A 779 79.11 71.54 -7.57
CA THR A 779 78.69 70.18 -7.94
C THR A 779 78.16 69.39 -6.74
N SER A 780 78.80 69.51 -5.57
CA SER A 780 78.36 68.82 -4.35
C SER A 780 76.94 69.24 -3.94
N LYS A 781 76.65 70.55 -3.98
CA LYS A 781 75.34 71.13 -3.65
C LYS A 781 74.24 70.58 -4.56
N THR A 782 74.41 70.69 -5.88
CA THR A 782 73.43 70.20 -6.86
C THR A 782 73.19 68.69 -6.76
N LEU A 783 74.25 67.88 -6.62
CA LEU A 783 74.09 66.42 -6.50
C LEU A 783 73.41 66.03 -5.18
N ALA A 784 73.70 66.69 -4.07
CA ALA A 784 73.06 66.40 -2.79
C ALA A 784 71.57 66.79 -2.79
N GLU A 785 71.21 67.93 -3.38
CA GLU A 785 69.81 68.37 -3.52
C GLU A 785 68.97 67.40 -4.37
N GLN A 786 69.54 66.89 -5.48
CA GLN A 786 68.92 65.85 -6.31
C GLN A 786 68.73 64.53 -5.54
N GLN A 787 69.77 64.04 -4.86
CA GLN A 787 69.73 62.76 -4.14
C GLN A 787 68.79 62.81 -2.91
N ALA A 788 68.73 63.93 -2.19
CA ALA A 788 67.77 64.13 -1.11
C ALA A 788 66.32 64.18 -1.63
N SER A 789 66.09 64.83 -2.78
CA SER A 789 64.78 64.88 -3.43
C SER A 789 64.30 63.49 -3.89
N ALA A 790 65.20 62.70 -4.50
CA ALA A 790 64.92 61.32 -4.88
C ALA A 790 64.60 60.44 -3.65
N ALA A 791 65.36 60.57 -2.56
CA ALA A 791 65.11 59.84 -1.32
C ALA A 791 63.77 60.22 -0.67
N LYS A 792 63.40 61.51 -0.68
CA LYS A 792 62.07 61.96 -0.23
C LYS A 792 60.95 61.29 -1.03
N ALA A 793 61.07 61.21 -2.36
CA ALA A 793 60.06 60.56 -3.20
C ALA A 793 59.85 59.08 -2.79
N LYS A 794 60.92 58.35 -2.45
CA LYS A 794 60.82 56.98 -1.89
C LYS A 794 60.11 56.96 -0.55
N SER A 795 60.37 57.92 0.33
CA SER A 795 59.67 58.01 1.63
C SER A 795 58.17 58.29 1.47
N ASP A 796 57.76 59.12 0.50
CA ASP A 796 56.34 59.40 0.24
C ASP A 796 55.64 58.20 -0.40
N GLU A 797 56.35 57.42 -1.23
CA GLU A 797 55.86 56.17 -1.83
C GLU A 797 55.74 55.04 -0.79
N ALA A 798 56.77 54.83 0.02
CA ALA A 798 56.77 53.85 1.11
C ALA A 798 55.67 54.15 2.15
N LYS A 799 55.39 55.43 2.42
CA LYS A 799 54.25 55.87 3.25
C LYS A 799 52.90 55.45 2.65
N LYS A 800 52.71 55.60 1.32
CA LYS A 800 51.50 55.11 0.63
C LYS A 800 51.41 53.59 0.72
N ALA A 801 52.52 52.87 0.49
CA ALA A 801 52.56 51.41 0.58
C ALA A 801 52.19 50.89 1.98
N ALA A 802 52.68 51.53 3.04
CA ALA A 802 52.31 51.21 4.43
C ALA A 802 50.82 51.48 4.72
N ALA A 803 50.25 52.58 4.20
CA ALA A 803 48.83 52.87 4.34
C ALA A 803 47.94 51.83 3.63
N THR A 804 48.29 51.45 2.41
CA THR A 804 47.62 50.36 1.67
C THR A 804 47.74 49.02 2.41
N ALA A 805 48.92 48.71 2.95
CA ALA A 805 49.14 47.50 3.73
C ALA A 805 48.31 47.47 5.03
N LYS A 806 48.11 48.61 5.70
CA LYS A 806 47.19 48.69 6.84
C LYS A 806 45.74 48.43 6.42
N ALA A 807 45.25 49.11 5.38
CA ALA A 807 43.88 48.92 4.90
C ALA A 807 43.59 47.46 4.49
N LEU A 808 44.57 46.77 3.89
CA LEU A 808 44.49 45.34 3.56
C LEU A 808 44.45 44.44 4.81
N ALA A 809 45.19 44.75 5.86
CA ALA A 809 45.14 44.02 7.13
C ALA A 809 43.81 44.25 7.88
N ASP A 810 43.31 45.48 7.90
CA ASP A 810 42.01 45.82 8.48
C ASP A 810 40.87 45.09 7.72
N LYS A 811 40.92 45.08 6.37
CA LYS A 811 39.99 44.30 5.53
C LYS A 811 40.08 42.80 5.82
N ALA A 812 41.28 42.22 5.88
CA ALA A 812 41.47 40.79 6.14
C ALA A 812 40.94 40.37 7.52
N ALA A 813 41.10 41.21 8.55
CA ALA A 813 40.49 40.98 9.86
C ALA A 813 38.95 40.99 9.79
N GLY A 814 38.35 41.90 9.00
CA GLY A 814 36.91 41.93 8.71
C GLY A 814 36.43 40.69 7.95
N ASP A 815 37.14 40.30 6.89
CA ASP A 815 36.82 39.11 6.08
C ASP A 815 36.89 37.82 6.91
N ALA A 816 37.89 37.70 7.80
CA ALA A 816 37.99 36.56 8.73
C ALA A 816 36.87 36.56 9.79
N LYS A 817 36.40 37.73 10.25
CA LYS A 817 35.20 37.82 11.11
C LYS A 817 33.94 37.36 10.37
N ILE A 818 33.77 37.71 9.10
CA ILE A 818 32.66 37.24 8.26
C ILE A 818 32.74 35.72 8.08
N ALA A 819 33.93 35.17 7.86
CA ALA A 819 34.14 33.72 7.77
C ALA A 819 33.77 32.99 9.08
N LEU A 820 34.13 33.56 10.24
CA LEU A 820 33.73 33.03 11.55
C LEU A 820 32.21 33.06 11.76
N GLN A 821 31.54 34.15 11.40
CA GLN A 821 30.07 34.21 11.46
C GLN A 821 29.45 33.16 10.54
N ALA A 822 29.98 32.99 9.32
CA ALA A 822 29.49 31.97 8.39
C ALA A 822 29.64 30.54 8.96
N ALA A 823 30.73 30.26 9.69
CA ALA A 823 30.94 29.00 10.37
C ALA A 823 30.01 28.78 11.57
N ALA A 824 29.65 29.84 12.30
CA ALA A 824 28.65 29.79 13.37
C ALA A 824 27.25 29.52 12.80
N ASP A 825 26.81 30.31 11.82
CA ASP A 825 25.52 30.14 11.15
C ASP A 825 25.39 28.73 10.53
N ALA A 826 26.47 28.20 9.95
CA ALA A 826 26.50 26.84 9.40
C ALA A 826 26.33 25.76 10.49
N ALA A 827 26.89 25.98 11.68
CA ALA A 827 26.69 25.08 12.82
C ALA A 827 25.24 25.12 13.33
N ASP A 828 24.62 26.30 13.38
CA ASP A 828 23.20 26.44 13.74
C ASP A 828 22.29 25.74 12.72
N TYR A 829 22.58 25.83 11.41
CA TYR A 829 21.86 25.05 10.40
C TYR A 829 22.08 23.54 10.56
N ALA A 830 23.29 23.09 10.94
CA ALA A 830 23.52 21.67 11.23
C ALA A 830 22.72 21.18 12.45
N VAL A 831 22.58 22.00 13.50
CA VAL A 831 21.71 21.70 14.66
C VAL A 831 20.24 21.66 14.26
N GLN A 832 19.77 22.61 13.44
CA GLN A 832 18.41 22.59 12.89
C GLN A 832 18.14 21.32 12.08
N ALA A 833 19.07 20.92 11.20
CA ALA A 833 18.94 19.71 10.39
C ALA A 833 18.87 18.43 11.25
N VAL A 834 19.69 18.33 12.30
CA VAL A 834 19.64 17.22 13.27
C VAL A 834 18.32 17.20 14.04
N ASN A 835 17.80 18.36 14.46
CA ASN A 835 16.50 18.45 15.12
C ASN A 835 15.35 18.02 14.19
N SER A 836 15.40 18.40 12.91
CA SER A 836 14.46 17.92 11.90
C SER A 836 14.56 16.41 11.67
N ALA A 837 15.77 15.85 11.58
CA ALA A 837 15.96 14.40 11.45
C ALA A 837 15.45 13.63 12.68
N ALA A 838 15.62 14.18 13.89
CA ALA A 838 15.05 13.62 15.12
C ALA A 838 13.50 13.66 15.10
N ALA A 839 12.91 14.77 14.67
CA ALA A 839 11.44 14.89 14.50
C ALA A 839 10.91 13.90 13.45
N ALA A 840 11.60 13.74 12.31
CA ALA A 840 11.27 12.77 11.29
C ALA A 840 11.31 11.32 11.81
N ASN A 841 12.36 10.96 12.55
CA ASN A 841 12.49 9.65 13.19
C ASN A 841 11.39 9.41 14.25
N ALA A 842 11.02 10.43 15.04
CA ALA A 842 9.90 10.33 15.97
C ALA A 842 8.56 10.12 15.25
N SER A 843 8.32 10.80 14.12
CA SER A 843 7.14 10.57 13.28
C SER A 843 7.12 9.17 12.67
N ALA A 844 8.26 8.66 12.17
CA ALA A 844 8.37 7.30 11.66
C ALA A 844 8.12 6.24 12.74
N ALA A 845 8.58 6.47 13.98
CA ALA A 845 8.31 5.60 15.11
C ALA A 845 6.81 5.59 15.49
N ALA A 846 6.16 6.75 15.51
CA ALA A 846 4.71 6.84 15.73
C ALA A 846 3.92 6.12 14.64
N ALA A 847 4.26 6.34 13.36
CA ALA A 847 3.64 5.68 12.22
C ALA A 847 3.79 4.14 12.30
N ALA A 848 4.95 3.64 12.71
CA ALA A 848 5.19 2.21 12.89
C ALA A 848 4.36 1.59 14.04
N ILE A 849 4.11 2.34 15.12
CA ILE A 849 3.22 1.93 16.21
C ILE A 849 1.77 1.87 15.72
N ASP A 850 1.31 2.90 15.01
CA ASP A 850 -0.05 2.94 14.46
C ASP A 850 -0.27 1.85 13.40
N ALA A 851 0.72 1.57 12.54
CA ALA A 851 0.67 0.45 11.59
C ALA A 851 0.63 -0.94 12.27
N ALA A 852 1.38 -1.12 13.36
CA ALA A 852 1.34 -2.36 14.14
C ALA A 852 -0.03 -2.58 14.81
N ALA A 853 -0.65 -1.51 15.28
CA ALA A 853 -2.02 -1.55 15.81
C ALA A 853 -3.06 -1.80 14.71
N ALA A 854 -2.95 -1.16 13.54
CA ALA A 854 -3.84 -1.38 12.40
C ALA A 854 -3.79 -2.85 11.92
N LYS A 855 -2.58 -3.42 11.82
CA LYS A 855 -2.37 -4.85 11.51
C LYS A 855 -2.96 -5.79 12.57
N LYS A 856 -2.96 -5.40 13.84
CA LYS A 856 -3.63 -6.17 14.91
C LYS A 856 -5.15 -6.12 14.76
N ALA A 857 -5.71 -4.97 14.41
CA ALA A 857 -7.15 -4.78 14.19
C ALA A 857 -7.65 -5.60 12.98
N ASP A 858 -6.93 -5.56 11.85
CA ASP A 858 -7.16 -6.47 10.72
C ASP A 858 -7.12 -7.94 11.16
N ALA A 859 -6.03 -8.39 11.78
CA ALA A 859 -5.88 -9.77 12.26
C ALA A 859 -6.92 -10.20 13.31
N ASN A 860 -7.71 -9.30 13.88
CA ASN A 860 -8.87 -9.61 14.70
C ASN A 860 -10.18 -9.56 13.88
N ALA A 861 -10.35 -8.59 12.98
CA ALA A 861 -11.47 -8.52 12.05
C ALA A 861 -11.58 -9.81 11.20
N GLN A 862 -10.46 -10.34 10.69
CA GLN A 862 -10.40 -11.62 9.97
C GLN A 862 -10.88 -12.81 10.83
N LYS A 863 -10.59 -12.81 12.15
CA LYS A 863 -11.07 -13.86 13.07
C LYS A 863 -12.57 -13.76 13.31
N TYR A 864 -13.08 -12.54 13.51
CA TYR A 864 -14.51 -12.30 13.67
C TYR A 864 -15.27 -12.67 12.40
N ASP A 865 -14.71 -12.42 11.21
CA ASP A 865 -15.28 -12.84 9.93
C ASP A 865 -15.31 -14.36 9.77
N ALA A 866 -14.19 -15.04 10.02
CA ALA A 866 -14.14 -16.51 10.00
C ALA A 866 -15.12 -17.15 11.01
N GLN A 867 -15.29 -16.54 12.20
CA GLN A 867 -16.29 -16.99 13.16
C GLN A 867 -17.72 -16.74 12.65
N ALA A 868 -18.01 -15.56 12.11
CA ALA A 868 -19.33 -15.22 11.58
C ALA A 868 -19.75 -16.10 10.41
N GLY A 869 -18.83 -16.43 9.49
CA GLY A 869 -19.06 -17.37 8.40
C GLY A 869 -19.32 -18.79 8.91
N THR A 870 -18.62 -19.21 9.97
CA THR A 870 -18.87 -20.48 10.66
C THR A 870 -20.26 -20.50 11.32
N ASP A 871 -20.62 -19.44 12.05
CA ASP A 871 -21.93 -19.32 12.70
C ASP A 871 -23.07 -19.24 11.66
N ALA A 872 -22.88 -18.54 10.53
CA ALA A 872 -23.85 -18.48 9.43
C ALA A 872 -24.02 -19.80 8.67
N PHE A 873 -22.94 -20.59 8.51
CA PHE A 873 -23.00 -21.94 7.94
C PHE A 873 -23.86 -22.87 8.81
N TYR A 874 -23.59 -22.91 10.12
CA TYR A 874 -24.36 -23.74 11.05
C TYR A 874 -25.83 -23.27 11.19
N ALA A 875 -26.09 -21.96 11.10
CA ALA A 875 -27.46 -21.44 11.09
C ALA A 875 -28.24 -21.93 9.86
N ASN A 876 -27.60 -21.93 8.67
CA ASN A 876 -28.18 -22.46 7.44
C ASN A 876 -28.41 -23.98 7.49
N PHE A 877 -27.49 -24.73 8.11
CA PHE A 877 -27.64 -26.16 8.34
C PHE A 877 -28.85 -26.45 9.25
N ALA A 878 -28.95 -25.77 10.39
CA ALA A 878 -30.06 -25.89 11.32
C ALA A 878 -31.42 -25.54 10.65
N ALA A 879 -31.46 -24.51 9.81
CA ALA A 879 -32.66 -24.17 9.04
C ALA A 879 -33.05 -25.26 8.03
N GLY A 880 -32.09 -25.87 7.32
CA GLY A 880 -32.37 -26.98 6.40
C GLY A 880 -32.89 -28.23 7.12
N GLU A 881 -32.37 -28.54 8.31
CA GLU A 881 -32.90 -29.61 9.16
C GLU A 881 -34.30 -29.28 9.71
N ALA A 882 -34.55 -28.02 10.07
CA ALA A 882 -35.87 -27.56 10.52
C ALA A 882 -36.94 -27.68 9.41
N GLU A 883 -36.59 -27.28 8.18
CA GLU A 883 -37.42 -27.43 6.99
C GLU A 883 -37.70 -28.90 6.66
N SER A 884 -36.70 -29.76 6.77
CA SER A 884 -36.85 -31.22 6.63
C SER A 884 -37.79 -31.82 7.69
N ALA A 885 -37.64 -31.39 8.95
CA ALA A 885 -38.50 -31.83 10.05
C ALA A 885 -39.95 -31.36 9.86
N ALA A 886 -40.18 -30.11 9.46
CA ALA A 886 -41.50 -29.58 9.13
C ALA A 886 -42.16 -30.31 7.96
N ALA A 887 -41.40 -30.60 6.89
CA ALA A 887 -41.89 -31.37 5.75
C ALA A 887 -42.22 -32.82 6.13
N GLN A 888 -41.55 -33.41 7.12
CA GLN A 888 -41.92 -34.72 7.67
C GLN A 888 -43.19 -34.62 8.53
N ALA A 889 -43.29 -33.61 9.40
CA ALA A 889 -44.48 -33.37 10.21
C ALA A 889 -45.75 -33.21 9.36
N ASP A 890 -45.65 -32.50 8.23
CA ASP A 890 -46.73 -32.36 7.25
C ASP A 890 -47.13 -33.70 6.60
N ARG A 891 -46.15 -34.55 6.22
CA ARG A 891 -46.42 -35.89 5.70
C ARG A 891 -47.15 -36.77 6.72
N ASP A 892 -46.73 -36.75 7.98
CA ASP A 892 -47.36 -37.50 9.06
C ASP A 892 -48.77 -36.97 9.39
N ALA A 893 -48.96 -35.64 9.44
CA ALA A 893 -50.28 -35.04 9.59
C ALA A 893 -51.24 -35.45 8.45
N THR A 894 -50.77 -35.39 7.21
CA THR A 894 -51.56 -35.78 6.03
C THR A 894 -51.86 -37.28 5.99
N GLN A 895 -51.01 -38.13 6.60
CA GLN A 895 -51.33 -39.54 6.82
C GLN A 895 -52.37 -39.72 7.94
N ALA A 896 -52.22 -39.02 9.07
CA ALA A 896 -53.19 -39.06 10.17
C ALA A 896 -54.60 -38.64 9.70
N GLU A 897 -54.70 -37.66 8.81
CA GLU A 897 -55.96 -37.23 8.19
C GLU A 897 -56.59 -38.31 7.28
N ARG A 898 -55.77 -39.10 6.55
CA ARG A 898 -56.23 -40.28 5.81
C ARG A 898 -56.72 -41.37 6.74
N ASP A 899 -55.95 -41.66 7.79
CA ASP A 899 -56.28 -42.66 8.81
C ASP A 899 -57.63 -42.28 9.48
N ALA A 900 -57.81 -41.01 9.86
CA ALA A 900 -59.07 -40.49 10.41
C ALA A 900 -60.24 -40.47 9.41
N ALA A 901 -60.01 -40.29 8.11
CA ALA A 901 -61.06 -40.41 7.10
C ALA A 901 -61.53 -41.87 6.95
N SER A 902 -60.59 -42.81 6.93
CA SER A 902 -60.87 -44.24 6.85
C SER A 902 -61.60 -44.74 8.10
N ALA A 903 -61.16 -44.35 9.31
CA ALA A 903 -61.81 -44.68 10.58
C ALA A 903 -63.28 -44.24 10.62
N ARG A 904 -63.57 -43.02 10.11
CA ARG A 904 -64.94 -42.50 10.00
C ARG A 904 -65.80 -43.28 9.01
N SER A 905 -65.21 -43.82 7.92
CA SER A 905 -65.92 -44.72 7.01
C SER A 905 -66.25 -46.05 7.69
N SER A 906 -65.30 -46.64 8.41
CA SER A 906 -65.53 -47.87 9.17
C SER A 906 -66.63 -47.72 10.23
N ALA A 907 -66.66 -46.60 10.95
CA ALA A 907 -67.74 -46.29 11.90
C ALA A 907 -69.12 -46.20 11.22
N THR A 908 -69.24 -45.51 10.09
CA THR A 908 -70.51 -45.42 9.34
C THR A 908 -70.94 -46.78 8.78
N ASN A 909 -70.01 -47.63 8.35
CA ASN A 909 -70.31 -48.99 7.92
C ASN A 909 -70.78 -49.87 9.10
N ALA A 910 -70.19 -49.70 10.29
CA ALA A 910 -70.59 -50.39 11.50
C ALA A 910 -72.01 -50.00 11.96
N GLU A 911 -72.33 -48.71 11.94
CA GLU A 911 -73.68 -48.18 12.20
C GLU A 911 -74.71 -48.70 11.19
N THR A 912 -74.34 -48.78 9.91
CA THR A 912 -75.20 -49.36 8.87
C THR A 912 -75.52 -50.82 9.16
N ALA A 913 -74.52 -51.63 9.52
CA ALA A 913 -74.70 -53.03 9.89
C ALA A 913 -75.58 -53.19 11.15
N SER A 914 -75.42 -52.31 12.15
CA SER A 914 -76.30 -52.28 13.33
C SER A 914 -77.75 -51.96 13.00
N ALA A 915 -77.99 -50.96 12.14
CA ALA A 915 -79.34 -50.56 11.74
C ALA A 915 -80.02 -51.61 10.84
N GLU A 916 -79.26 -52.56 10.29
CA GLU A 916 -79.77 -53.72 9.54
C GLU A 916 -80.09 -54.89 10.46
N ALA A 917 -79.19 -55.21 11.39
CA ALA A 917 -79.37 -56.26 12.37
C ALA A 917 -80.66 -56.04 13.20
N ASP A 918 -80.93 -54.79 13.63
CA ASP A 918 -82.11 -54.47 14.43
C ASP A 918 -83.44 -54.55 13.64
N ARG A 919 -83.40 -54.24 12.33
CA ARG A 919 -84.55 -54.48 11.43
C ARG A 919 -84.87 -55.97 11.35
N ILE A 920 -83.85 -56.82 11.16
CA ILE A 920 -84.03 -58.28 11.06
C ILE A 920 -84.57 -58.86 12.38
N ALA A 921 -84.00 -58.45 13.51
CA ALA A 921 -84.48 -58.83 14.84
C ALA A 921 -85.93 -58.39 15.13
N THR A 922 -86.46 -57.42 14.37
CA THR A 922 -87.84 -56.94 14.48
C THR A 922 -88.80 -57.73 13.58
N TYR A 923 -88.34 -58.23 12.43
CA TYR A 923 -89.10 -59.19 11.63
C TYR A 923 -89.18 -60.56 12.32
N ALA A 924 -88.06 -61.09 12.81
CA ALA A 924 -88.02 -62.38 13.52
C ALA A 924 -88.99 -62.45 14.72
N GLU A 925 -89.06 -61.37 15.50
CA GLU A 925 -89.99 -61.21 16.63
C GLU A 925 -91.46 -61.16 16.16
N SER A 926 -91.73 -60.56 14.99
CA SER A 926 -93.08 -60.58 14.39
C SER A 926 -93.46 -61.98 13.88
N ASP A 927 -92.51 -62.75 13.39
CA ASP A 927 -92.75 -64.10 12.87
C ASP A 927 -92.99 -65.10 14.02
N ALA A 928 -92.35 -64.93 15.17
CA ALA A 928 -92.62 -65.71 16.39
C ALA A 928 -94.08 -65.57 16.86
N VAL A 929 -94.62 -64.36 16.89
CA VAL A 929 -96.02 -64.10 17.30
C VAL A 929 -97.02 -64.76 16.35
N LYS A 930 -96.73 -64.80 15.03
CA LYS A 930 -97.57 -65.50 14.06
C LYS A 930 -97.51 -67.02 14.24
N ALA A 931 -96.32 -67.57 14.47
CA ALA A 931 -96.12 -69.02 14.63
C ALA A 931 -96.86 -69.56 15.86
N GLU A 932 -96.79 -68.84 16.97
CA GLU A 932 -97.55 -69.11 18.19
C GLU A 932 -99.07 -69.05 17.95
N SER A 933 -99.54 -68.14 17.08
CA SER A 933 -100.95 -68.03 16.72
C SER A 933 -101.44 -69.23 15.88
N ALA A 934 -100.65 -69.65 14.89
CA ALA A 934 -100.98 -70.80 14.04
C ALA A 934 -101.05 -72.12 14.84
N ALA A 935 -100.12 -72.32 15.77
CA ALA A 935 -100.13 -73.47 16.68
C ALA A 935 -101.42 -73.57 17.52
N VAL A 936 -101.90 -72.44 18.05
CA VAL A 936 -103.15 -72.37 18.84
C VAL A 936 -104.37 -72.70 17.97
N ASN A 937 -104.42 -72.20 16.73
CA ASN A 937 -105.50 -72.52 15.81
C ASN A 937 -105.53 -74.01 15.45
N ALA A 938 -104.36 -74.62 15.21
CA ALA A 938 -104.23 -76.04 14.87
C ALA A 938 -104.81 -76.96 15.96
N ASP A 939 -104.50 -76.68 17.23
CA ASP A 939 -105.04 -77.41 18.40
C ASP A 939 -106.57 -77.25 18.56
N SER A 940 -107.13 -76.08 18.21
CA SER A 940 -108.58 -75.90 18.17
C SER A 940 -109.25 -76.77 17.08
N LEU A 941 -108.60 -76.90 15.92
CA LEU A 941 -109.12 -77.67 14.78
C LEU A 941 -109.11 -79.18 15.05
N ALA A 942 -108.10 -79.68 15.77
CA ALA A 942 -108.03 -81.06 16.22
C ALA A 942 -109.24 -81.49 17.07
N LYS A 943 -109.69 -80.62 17.98
CA LYS A 943 -110.80 -80.88 18.91
C LYS A 943 -112.17 -80.93 18.21
N ASP A 944 -112.37 -80.02 17.26
CA ASP A 944 -113.55 -80.02 16.38
C ASP A 944 -113.68 -81.33 15.56
N ALA A 945 -112.54 -81.92 15.18
CA ALA A 945 -112.51 -83.10 14.33
C ALA A 945 -113.00 -84.37 15.07
N ASP A 946 -112.53 -84.57 16.30
CA ASP A 946 -112.90 -85.76 17.10
C ASP A 946 -114.37 -85.74 17.53
N ALA A 947 -114.89 -84.54 17.85
CA ALA A 947 -116.31 -84.35 18.14
C ALA A 947 -117.25 -84.73 16.97
N ALA A 948 -116.77 -84.77 15.73
CA ALA A 948 -117.54 -85.25 14.57
C ALA A 948 -117.65 -86.78 14.53
N ALA A 949 -116.59 -87.49 14.95
CA ALA A 949 -116.54 -88.94 14.91
C ALA A 949 -117.54 -89.60 15.86
N ASP A 950 -117.62 -89.08 17.10
CA ASP A 950 -118.58 -89.53 18.13
C ASP A 950 -120.03 -89.58 17.61
N ARG A 951 -120.43 -88.56 16.83
CA ARG A 951 -121.82 -88.39 16.38
C ARG A 951 -122.23 -89.43 15.35
N ALA A 952 -121.32 -89.84 14.47
CA ALA A 952 -121.57 -90.88 13.48
C ALA A 952 -121.57 -92.29 14.07
N GLU A 953 -120.68 -92.57 15.02
CA GLU A 953 -120.61 -93.86 15.75
C GLU A 953 -121.88 -94.14 16.57
N LYS A 954 -122.71 -93.12 16.85
CA LYS A 954 -124.00 -93.29 17.52
C LYS A 954 -125.10 -93.76 16.57
N ALA A 955 -125.24 -93.13 15.39
CA ALA A 955 -126.35 -93.38 14.46
C ALA A 955 -126.41 -94.81 13.91
N GLN A 956 -125.27 -95.50 13.80
CA GLN A 956 -125.19 -96.85 13.24
C GLN A 956 -125.73 -97.94 14.18
N ARG A 957 -125.85 -97.67 15.50
CA ARG A 957 -126.29 -98.67 16.50
C ARG A 957 -127.80 -98.94 16.43
N GLU A 958 -128.62 -97.94 16.07
CA GLU A 958 -130.09 -98.03 16.12
C GLU A 958 -130.70 -98.88 14.99
N GLU A 959 -130.09 -98.89 13.80
CA GLU A 959 -130.61 -99.58 12.61
C GLU A 959 -130.53 -101.12 12.71
N LEU A 960 -129.51 -101.63 13.41
CA LEU A 960 -129.30 -103.07 13.64
C LEU A 960 -130.39 -103.72 14.52
N GLU A 961 -131.01 -102.96 15.41
CA GLU A 961 -131.99 -103.52 16.37
C GLU A 961 -133.34 -103.81 15.70
N ALA A 962 -133.72 -103.05 14.68
CA ALA A 962 -134.99 -103.21 13.95
C ALA A 962 -135.10 -104.55 13.21
N LEU A 963 -134.00 -105.04 12.64
CA LEU A 963 -133.95 -106.34 11.94
C LEU A 963 -134.20 -107.53 12.88
N ARG A 964 -133.89 -107.37 14.17
CA ARG A 964 -133.90 -108.44 15.18
C ARG A 964 -135.30 -108.97 15.51
N LYS A 965 -136.35 -108.19 15.27
CA LYS A 965 -137.76 -108.54 15.60
C LYS A 965 -138.47 -109.46 14.59
N LYS A 966 -137.85 -109.85 13.46
CA LYS A 966 -138.52 -110.61 12.38
C LYS A 966 -138.32 -112.14 12.41
N ARG A 967 -137.66 -112.71 13.42
CA ARG A 967 -137.53 -114.16 13.60
C ARG A 967 -137.72 -114.55 15.06
N ALA A 968 -138.60 -115.52 15.29
CA ALA A 968 -138.72 -116.24 16.55
C ALA A 968 -138.57 -117.74 16.24
N ASP A 969 -137.65 -118.42 16.93
CA ASP A 969 -137.38 -119.84 16.65
C ASP A 969 -138.33 -120.74 17.45
N GLN A 970 -139.36 -121.25 16.77
CA GLN A 970 -139.74 -122.64 16.95
C GLN A 970 -138.82 -123.50 16.07
N ALA A 971 -138.44 -124.68 16.57
CA ALA A 971 -137.65 -125.64 15.79
C ALA A 971 -138.40 -126.06 14.51
N TYR A 972 -137.66 -126.23 13.42
CA TYR A 972 -138.19 -126.70 12.14
C TYR A 972 -137.51 -128.01 11.77
N ASP A 973 -138.17 -129.10 12.07
CA ASP A 973 -137.75 -130.47 11.77
C ASP A 973 -138.25 -130.87 10.37
N ALA A 974 -137.45 -131.62 9.61
CA ALA A 974 -137.65 -131.85 8.18
C ALA A 974 -137.26 -133.28 7.79
N PRO A 975 -138.22 -134.18 7.54
CA PRO A 975 -137.96 -135.60 7.32
C PRO A 975 -137.37 -135.91 5.93
N ASP A 976 -136.70 -137.05 5.84
CA ASP A 976 -135.98 -137.53 4.65
C ASP A 976 -136.86 -137.80 3.41
N LEU A 977 -136.19 -137.86 2.25
CA LEU A 977 -136.79 -138.12 0.96
C LEU A 977 -136.98 -139.65 0.73
N PRO A 978 -138.22 -140.13 0.54
CA PRO A 978 -138.47 -141.53 0.20
C PRO A 978 -137.84 -141.93 -1.15
N GLY A 979 -137.22 -143.11 -1.23
CA GLY A 979 -136.44 -143.54 -2.39
C GLY A 979 -137.23 -143.66 -3.70
N ASP A 980 -138.55 -143.84 -3.64
CA ASP A 980 -139.44 -143.84 -4.80
C ASP A 980 -139.70 -142.44 -5.38
N LEU A 981 -139.50 -141.39 -4.58
CA LEU A 981 -139.48 -139.99 -5.03
C LEU A 981 -138.08 -139.56 -5.50
N GLU A 982 -137.00 -140.06 -4.89
CA GLU A 982 -135.63 -139.80 -5.35
C GLU A 982 -135.40 -140.38 -6.76
N ALA A 983 -135.84 -141.62 -7.00
CA ALA A 983 -135.82 -142.25 -8.32
C ALA A 983 -136.63 -141.46 -9.37
N ALA A 984 -137.74 -140.82 -8.97
CA ALA A 984 -138.56 -140.00 -9.86
C ALA A 984 -137.91 -138.62 -10.17
N LEU A 985 -137.19 -138.04 -9.21
CA LEU A 985 -136.41 -136.79 -9.38
C LEU A 985 -135.24 -136.98 -10.35
N LEU A 986 -134.44 -138.03 -10.13
CA LEU A 986 -133.33 -138.41 -11.02
C LEU A 986 -133.80 -138.57 -12.48
N ARG A 987 -134.99 -139.15 -12.67
CA ARG A 987 -135.60 -139.42 -13.98
C ARG A 987 -136.02 -138.16 -14.76
N VAL A 988 -136.29 -137.04 -14.07
CA VAL A 988 -136.93 -135.84 -14.67
C VAL A 988 -136.05 -134.58 -14.61
N CYS A 989 -134.97 -134.55 -13.84
CA CYS A 989 -133.93 -133.51 -13.97
C CYS A 989 -132.51 -133.95 -13.58
N GLY A 990 -132.23 -135.26 -13.55
CA GLY A 990 -130.90 -135.78 -13.31
C GLY A 990 -130.34 -135.45 -11.92
N GLN A 991 -129.03 -135.59 -11.79
CA GLN A 991 -128.33 -135.47 -10.51
C GLN A 991 -128.40 -134.05 -9.91
N GLU A 992 -128.33 -133.00 -10.73
CA GLU A 992 -128.35 -131.58 -10.30
C GLU A 992 -129.56 -131.25 -9.42
N CYS A 993 -130.71 -131.87 -9.69
CA CYS A 993 -131.93 -131.69 -8.90
C CYS A 993 -131.87 -132.34 -7.50
N VAL A 994 -131.22 -133.51 -7.39
CA VAL A 994 -130.98 -134.18 -6.10
C VAL A 994 -129.98 -133.37 -5.28
N ASP A 995 -128.93 -132.87 -5.94
CA ASP A 995 -127.91 -132.02 -5.33
C ASP A 995 -128.51 -130.70 -4.83
N GLN A 996 -129.39 -130.06 -5.61
CA GLN A 996 -130.14 -128.85 -5.19
C GLN A 996 -131.07 -129.11 -3.99
N TYR A 997 -131.63 -130.32 -3.84
CA TYR A 997 -132.43 -130.68 -2.67
C TYR A 997 -131.54 -130.84 -1.42
N ARG A 998 -130.48 -131.65 -1.53
CA ARG A 998 -129.54 -131.92 -0.43
C ARG A 998 -128.80 -130.65 0.02
N ALA A 999 -128.42 -129.76 -0.91
CA ALA A 999 -127.84 -128.45 -0.60
C ALA A 999 -128.82 -127.54 0.16
N ALA A 1000 -130.11 -127.56 -0.17
CA ALA A 1000 -131.13 -126.79 0.54
C ALA A 1000 -131.44 -127.36 1.95
N GLN A 1001 -131.24 -128.66 2.17
CA GLN A 1001 -131.35 -129.32 3.48
C GLN A 1001 -130.19 -128.92 4.41
N ALA A 1002 -128.95 -128.94 3.90
CA ALA A 1002 -127.75 -128.55 4.64
C ALA A 1002 -127.77 -127.06 5.09
N LEU A 1003 -128.20 -126.15 4.21
CA LEU A 1003 -128.23 -124.71 4.52
C LEU A 1003 -129.38 -124.29 5.47
N ALA A 1004 -130.30 -125.20 5.78
CA ALA A 1004 -131.40 -124.97 6.72
C ALA A 1004 -131.08 -125.41 8.17
N SER A 1005 -129.97 -126.11 8.40
CA SER A 1005 -129.67 -126.87 9.64
C SER A 1005 -128.35 -126.48 10.34
N MET A 1006 -127.65 -125.46 9.87
CA MET A 1006 -126.32 -125.02 10.34
C MET A 1006 -126.36 -124.02 11.51
N ASP A 1007 -125.42 -124.12 12.47
CA ASP A 1007 -125.31 -123.22 13.63
C ASP A 1007 -124.29 -122.06 13.48
N LEU A 1008 -124.40 -121.06 14.36
CA LEU A 1008 -123.61 -119.82 14.34
C LEU A 1008 -122.15 -119.97 14.82
N LEU A 1009 -121.87 -120.87 15.77
CA LEU A 1009 -120.51 -121.17 16.25
C LEU A 1009 -119.70 -121.91 15.18
N ALA A 1010 -120.33 -122.82 14.44
CA ALA A 1010 -119.73 -123.47 13.28
C ALA A 1010 -119.31 -122.43 12.22
N TRP A 1011 -120.23 -121.53 11.85
CA TRP A 1011 -120.00 -120.51 10.83
C TRP A 1011 -118.84 -119.54 11.19
N VAL A 1012 -118.71 -119.12 12.45
CA VAL A 1012 -117.63 -118.22 12.89
C VAL A 1012 -116.24 -118.85 12.74
N LYS A 1013 -116.12 -120.17 12.93
CA LYS A 1013 -114.85 -120.89 12.73
C LYS A 1013 -114.46 -120.98 11.25
N GLU A 1014 -115.40 -121.33 10.37
CA GLU A 1014 -115.16 -121.38 8.91
C GLU A 1014 -114.75 -120.02 8.32
N ASN A 1015 -115.28 -118.92 8.86
CA ASN A 1015 -115.04 -117.57 8.33
C ASN A 1015 -113.82 -116.86 8.96
N GLY A 1016 -112.90 -117.64 9.56
CA GLY A 1016 -111.59 -117.16 9.99
C GLY A 1016 -111.51 -116.56 11.40
N GLY A 1017 -112.53 -116.76 12.24
CA GLY A 1017 -112.58 -116.20 13.61
C GLY A 1017 -111.53 -116.70 14.60
N ALA A 1018 -110.65 -117.63 14.20
CA ALA A 1018 -109.63 -118.24 15.06
C ALA A 1018 -108.70 -117.21 15.74
N ILE A 1019 -108.19 -116.22 14.99
CA ILE A 1019 -107.26 -115.20 15.53
C ILE A 1019 -107.91 -114.33 16.63
N LEU A 1020 -109.24 -114.15 16.61
CA LEU A 1020 -109.95 -113.43 17.68
C LEU A 1020 -110.25 -114.33 18.89
N LEU A 1021 -110.48 -115.62 18.67
CA LEU A 1021 -110.74 -116.58 19.76
C LEU A 1021 -109.55 -116.70 20.73
N ASP A 1022 -108.33 -116.61 20.22
CA ASP A 1022 -107.09 -116.72 21.03
C ASP A 1022 -106.82 -115.48 21.91
N TYR A 1023 -107.41 -114.31 21.61
CA TYR A 1023 -107.11 -113.05 22.31
C TYR A 1023 -108.22 -112.53 23.23
N ILE A 1024 -109.49 -112.86 22.97
CA ILE A 1024 -110.65 -112.37 23.76
C ILE A 1024 -111.64 -113.46 24.18
N GLY A 1025 -111.42 -114.72 23.78
CA GLY A 1025 -112.21 -115.88 24.25
C GLY A 1025 -113.66 -115.93 23.74
N TRP A 1026 -114.27 -117.12 23.74
CA TRP A 1026 -115.58 -117.32 23.12
C TRP A 1026 -116.74 -116.59 23.83
N THR A 1027 -116.73 -116.48 25.16
CA THR A 1027 -117.83 -115.82 25.90
C THR A 1027 -117.95 -114.35 25.53
N ASP A 1028 -116.83 -113.65 25.46
CA ASP A 1028 -116.83 -112.20 25.22
C ASP A 1028 -116.75 -111.85 23.72
N LEU A 1029 -116.15 -112.70 22.89
CA LEU A 1029 -116.38 -112.65 21.44
C LEU A 1029 -117.88 -112.87 21.10
N LYS A 1030 -118.58 -113.77 21.80
CA LYS A 1030 -120.03 -113.95 21.67
C LYS A 1030 -120.80 -112.74 22.18
N ASN A 1031 -120.39 -112.11 23.28
CA ASN A 1031 -120.98 -110.84 23.72
C ASN A 1031 -120.78 -109.75 22.65
N CYS A 1032 -119.55 -109.52 22.18
CA CYS A 1032 -119.22 -108.56 21.13
C CYS A 1032 -120.06 -108.77 19.86
N LEU A 1033 -120.10 -110.00 19.33
CA LEU A 1033 -120.82 -110.34 18.09
C LEU A 1033 -122.34 -110.40 18.22
N THR A 1034 -122.91 -110.47 19.44
CA THR A 1034 -124.37 -110.56 19.64
C THR A 1034 -125.00 -109.38 20.38
N LYS A 1035 -124.21 -108.53 21.04
CA LYS A 1035 -124.67 -107.32 21.73
C LYS A 1035 -124.18 -106.02 21.07
N GLY A 1036 -123.07 -106.06 20.32
CA GLY A 1036 -122.62 -104.92 19.50
C GLY A 1036 -121.95 -103.78 20.27
N ASP A 1037 -121.58 -103.98 21.53
CA ASP A 1037 -120.75 -103.04 22.29
C ASP A 1037 -119.28 -103.22 21.86
N VAL A 1038 -118.81 -102.32 20.99
CA VAL A 1038 -117.44 -102.29 20.47
C VAL A 1038 -116.53 -101.42 21.34
N GLU A 1039 -117.12 -100.48 22.07
CA GLU A 1039 -116.44 -99.46 22.90
C GLU A 1039 -115.72 -100.13 24.08
N ALA A 1040 -116.39 -101.09 24.73
CA ALA A 1040 -115.81 -101.93 25.77
C ALA A 1040 -114.73 -102.92 25.27
N CYS A 1041 -114.59 -103.13 23.96
CA CYS A 1041 -113.85 -104.26 23.41
C CYS A 1041 -112.36 -103.98 23.10
N LEU A 1042 -111.94 -102.71 23.04
CA LEU A 1042 -110.52 -102.35 22.78
C LEU A 1042 -109.96 -101.10 23.48
N TRP A 1043 -110.73 -100.41 24.34
CA TRP A 1043 -110.19 -99.38 25.25
C TRP A 1043 -109.10 -99.93 26.20
N THR A 1044 -109.05 -101.25 26.37
CA THR A 1044 -108.02 -102.01 27.10
C THR A 1044 -106.61 -101.92 26.52
N LEU A 1045 -106.44 -101.45 25.27
CA LEU A 1045 -105.14 -101.31 24.60
C LEU A 1045 -104.54 -99.90 24.66
N VAL A 1046 -105.21 -98.94 25.32
CA VAL A 1046 -104.81 -97.51 25.36
C VAL A 1046 -104.12 -97.12 26.68
N ASN A 1047 -104.25 -97.91 27.75
CA ASN A 1047 -103.81 -97.54 29.10
C ASN A 1047 -102.64 -98.36 29.68
N ALA A 1048 -101.79 -98.97 28.83
CA ALA A 1048 -100.61 -99.71 29.31
C ALA A 1048 -99.39 -99.59 28.36
N ILE A 1049 -98.28 -99.07 28.91
CA ILE A 1049 -96.96 -98.90 28.28
C ILE A 1049 -96.91 -97.78 27.23
N GLY A 1050 -95.84 -96.98 27.23
CA GLY A 1050 -95.64 -95.87 26.29
C GLY A 1050 -94.16 -95.61 25.99
N ALA A 1051 -93.94 -94.57 25.17
CA ALA A 1051 -92.66 -94.09 24.63
C ALA A 1051 -91.97 -94.97 23.56
N ALA A 1052 -91.52 -94.28 22.50
CA ALA A 1052 -90.66 -94.71 21.38
C ALA A 1052 -91.23 -95.62 20.25
N LEU A 1053 -90.84 -95.27 19.02
CA LEU A 1053 -90.96 -95.99 17.74
C LEU A 1053 -92.37 -96.09 17.09
N PRO A 1054 -92.45 -96.27 15.75
CA PRO A 1054 -93.47 -95.57 14.95
C PRO A 1054 -94.79 -96.33 14.70
N VAL A 1055 -95.87 -95.56 14.50
CA VAL A 1055 -97.26 -96.00 14.29
C VAL A 1055 -97.52 -96.54 12.87
N LEU A 1056 -96.60 -97.35 12.33
CA LEU A 1056 -96.64 -97.86 10.95
C LEU A 1056 -97.48 -99.14 10.74
N LYS A 1057 -98.16 -99.66 11.78
CA LYS A 1057 -98.86 -100.97 11.72
C LYS A 1057 -100.33 -101.00 12.16
N PHE A 1058 -100.88 -99.88 12.63
CA PHE A 1058 -102.29 -99.77 13.04
C PHE A 1058 -103.33 -100.21 11.96
N PRO A 1059 -103.15 -99.90 10.66
CA PRO A 1059 -104.16 -100.20 9.62
C PRO A 1059 -104.48 -101.69 9.40
N ALA A 1060 -103.62 -102.61 9.83
CA ALA A 1060 -103.81 -104.05 9.63
C ALA A 1060 -104.88 -104.64 10.54
N VAL A 1061 -104.93 -104.21 11.81
CA VAL A 1061 -105.87 -104.73 12.82
C VAL A 1061 -107.30 -104.26 12.51
N ALA A 1062 -107.48 -102.97 12.20
CA ALA A 1062 -108.78 -102.41 11.86
C ALA A 1062 -109.44 -103.10 10.64
N LYS A 1063 -108.65 -103.46 9.61
CA LYS A 1063 -109.14 -104.17 8.42
C LYS A 1063 -109.65 -105.59 8.72
N ALA A 1064 -109.17 -106.26 9.78
CA ALA A 1064 -109.65 -107.59 10.15
C ALA A 1064 -111.05 -107.55 10.77
N VAL A 1065 -111.30 -106.60 11.68
CA VAL A 1065 -112.59 -106.46 12.40
C VAL A 1065 -113.75 -106.19 11.44
N ILE A 1066 -113.55 -105.29 10.46
CA ILE A 1066 -114.56 -104.90 9.45
C ILE A 1066 -115.00 -106.09 8.57
N LYS A 1067 -114.11 -107.06 8.34
CA LYS A 1067 -114.37 -108.21 7.46
C LYS A 1067 -115.30 -109.26 8.09
N ILE A 1068 -115.35 -109.36 9.41
CA ILE A 1068 -116.13 -110.39 10.13
C ILE A 1068 -117.55 -109.90 10.43
N SER A 1069 -117.72 -108.64 10.83
CA SER A 1069 -119.04 -108.06 11.15
C SER A 1069 -120.00 -108.05 9.95
N SER A 1070 -119.49 -107.77 8.76
CA SER A 1070 -120.27 -107.75 7.51
C SER A 1070 -120.77 -109.13 7.05
N GLY A 1071 -120.06 -110.22 7.40
CA GLY A 1071 -120.44 -111.57 6.98
C GLY A 1071 -121.67 -112.14 7.70
N VAL A 1072 -121.85 -111.79 8.99
CA VAL A 1072 -122.95 -112.30 9.84
C VAL A 1072 -124.32 -111.89 9.31
N VAL A 1073 -124.45 -110.69 8.74
CA VAL A 1073 -125.71 -110.20 8.15
C VAL A 1073 -126.14 -111.08 6.97
N GLY A 1074 -125.19 -111.43 6.08
CA GLY A 1074 -125.44 -112.26 4.91
C GLY A 1074 -125.70 -113.76 5.19
N PHE A 1075 -125.42 -114.24 6.41
CA PHE A 1075 -125.79 -115.58 6.86
C PHE A 1075 -127.31 -115.70 7.10
N PHE A 1076 -127.92 -114.69 7.76
CA PHE A 1076 -129.34 -114.72 8.11
C PHE A 1076 -130.28 -114.70 6.89
N GLU A 1077 -129.93 -113.99 5.81
CA GLU A 1077 -130.74 -113.96 4.58
C GLU A 1077 -130.79 -115.32 3.86
N LYS A 1078 -129.65 -116.02 3.77
CA LYS A 1078 -129.52 -117.27 3.01
C LYS A 1078 -130.35 -118.41 3.64
N SER A 1079 -130.36 -118.48 4.97
CA SER A 1079 -131.16 -119.45 5.76
C SER A 1079 -132.66 -119.37 5.42
N ALA A 1080 -133.20 -118.16 5.26
CA ALA A 1080 -134.61 -117.95 4.91
C ALA A 1080 -134.96 -118.36 3.47
N THR A 1081 -133.96 -118.40 2.57
CA THR A 1081 -134.14 -118.77 1.17
C THR A 1081 -134.19 -120.30 1.00
N ALA A 1082 -133.32 -121.03 1.70
CA ALA A 1082 -133.21 -122.49 1.60
C ALA A 1082 -134.54 -123.24 1.86
N LYS A 1083 -135.29 -122.83 2.89
CA LYS A 1083 -136.61 -123.42 3.22
C LYS A 1083 -137.63 -123.33 2.07
N ARG A 1084 -137.52 -122.33 1.18
CA ARG A 1084 -138.41 -122.17 0.00
C ARG A 1084 -138.01 -123.06 -1.19
N THR A 1085 -136.81 -123.63 -1.18
CA THR A 1085 -136.30 -124.50 -2.26
C THR A 1085 -136.73 -125.95 -2.04
N LEU A 1086 -136.63 -126.46 -0.81
CA LEU A 1086 -137.05 -127.82 -0.42
C LEU A 1086 -138.51 -128.13 -0.84
N ASP A 1087 -139.43 -127.22 -0.54
CA ASP A 1087 -140.87 -127.39 -0.82
C ASP A 1087 -141.22 -127.42 -2.32
N LYS A 1088 -140.37 -126.84 -3.18
CA LYS A 1088 -140.55 -126.87 -4.65
C LYS A 1088 -140.12 -128.19 -5.26
N LEU A 1089 -138.93 -128.68 -4.91
CA LEU A 1089 -138.34 -129.87 -5.53
C LEU A 1089 -139.14 -131.14 -5.19
N ARG A 1090 -139.68 -131.25 -3.96
CA ARG A 1090 -140.60 -132.34 -3.57
C ARG A 1090 -141.83 -132.42 -4.49
N LYS A 1091 -142.41 -131.29 -4.88
CA LYS A 1091 -143.61 -131.22 -5.76
C LYS A 1091 -143.29 -131.64 -7.21
N LEU A 1092 -142.03 -131.61 -7.62
CA LEU A 1092 -141.59 -132.08 -8.94
C LEU A 1092 -141.52 -133.62 -8.98
N ALA A 1093 -140.97 -134.24 -7.93
CA ALA A 1093 -140.89 -135.70 -7.76
C ALA A 1093 -142.26 -136.37 -7.79
N GLU A 1094 -143.23 -135.80 -7.06
CA GLU A 1094 -144.63 -136.27 -6.98
C GLU A 1094 -145.28 -136.38 -8.38
N LYS A 1095 -145.05 -135.40 -9.26
CA LYS A 1095 -145.60 -135.42 -10.62
C LYS A 1095 -144.89 -136.46 -11.51
N ALA A 1096 -143.56 -136.55 -11.39
CA ALA A 1096 -142.73 -137.48 -12.16
C ALA A 1096 -143.08 -138.97 -11.96
N LYS A 1097 -143.84 -139.32 -10.92
CA LYS A 1097 -144.30 -140.68 -10.62
C LYS A 1097 -145.57 -141.12 -11.36
N LYS A 1098 -146.37 -140.19 -11.92
CA LYS A 1098 -147.70 -140.50 -12.49
C LYS A 1098 -147.76 -140.69 -14.01
N GLU A 1099 -146.77 -140.21 -14.75
CA GLU A 1099 -146.71 -140.25 -16.22
C GLU A 1099 -145.36 -140.85 -16.64
N PRO A 1100 -145.31 -142.04 -17.30
CA PRO A 1100 -144.04 -142.75 -17.48
C PRO A 1100 -143.16 -142.22 -18.63
N ASP A 1101 -143.69 -141.66 -19.71
CA ASP A 1101 -142.90 -141.43 -20.94
C ASP A 1101 -142.54 -139.94 -21.18
N LEU A 1102 -141.69 -139.33 -20.33
CA LEU A 1102 -141.31 -137.89 -20.43
C LEU A 1102 -139.84 -137.53 -20.05
N PRO A 1103 -139.21 -136.49 -20.65
CA PRO A 1103 -137.76 -136.15 -20.52
C PRO A 1103 -137.40 -134.97 -19.58
N ALA A 1104 -136.11 -134.57 -19.50
CA ALA A 1104 -135.49 -133.84 -18.36
C ALA A 1104 -134.82 -132.42 -18.60
N CYS A 1105 -134.39 -131.67 -17.54
CA CYS A 1105 -134.11 -130.19 -17.52
C CYS A 1105 -133.13 -129.66 -16.37
N MET A 1106 -132.55 -128.40 -16.38
CA MET A 1106 -132.13 -127.45 -15.24
C MET A 1106 -131.02 -126.31 -15.48
N LYS A 1107 -130.32 -125.62 -14.48
CA LYS A 1107 -129.96 -124.12 -14.49
C LYS A 1107 -128.89 -123.39 -13.52
N LYS A 1108 -128.14 -122.33 -14.02
CA LYS A 1108 -127.75 -120.91 -13.47
C LYS A 1108 -126.55 -120.48 -12.51
N ALA A 1109 -125.89 -119.25 -12.66
CA ALA A 1109 -125.06 -118.40 -11.65
C ALA A 1109 -124.53 -116.94 -12.09
N SER A 1110 -123.84 -116.07 -11.25
CA SER A 1110 -123.26 -114.66 -11.54
C SER A 1110 -122.28 -113.91 -10.51
N LEU A 1111 -121.52 -112.78 -10.85
CA LEU A 1111 -120.90 -111.71 -9.92
C LEU A 1111 -120.25 -110.36 -10.53
N LYS A 1112 -119.33 -109.56 -9.85
CA LYS A 1112 -119.14 -108.03 -9.91
C LYS A 1112 -117.71 -107.36 -9.63
N THR A 1113 -117.44 -106.07 -10.06
CA THR A 1113 -116.56 -104.93 -9.49
C THR A 1113 -115.27 -104.40 -10.25
N ALA A 1114 -114.76 -103.15 -10.01
CA ALA A 1114 -113.65 -102.40 -10.75
C ALA A 1114 -112.87 -101.25 -9.98
N VAL A 1115 -111.73 -100.68 -10.50
CA VAL A 1115 -110.76 -99.69 -9.84
C VAL A 1115 -109.86 -98.80 -10.81
N LEU A 1116 -109.57 -97.51 -10.45
CA LEU A 1116 -108.46 -96.52 -10.82
C LEU A 1116 -108.19 -95.92 -12.25
N ALA A 1117 -107.26 -94.92 -12.34
CA ALA A 1117 -107.05 -93.93 -13.45
C ALA A 1117 -105.56 -93.62 -13.85
N VAL A 1118 -105.30 -92.76 -14.86
CA VAL A 1118 -104.01 -92.55 -15.60
C VAL A 1118 -103.72 -91.04 -15.97
N ALA A 1119 -102.53 -90.73 -16.55
CA ALA A 1119 -101.87 -89.41 -16.74
C ALA A 1119 -102.12 -88.63 -18.11
N PRO A 1120 -101.57 -87.40 -18.35
CA PRO A 1120 -101.92 -86.49 -19.48
C PRO A 1120 -100.83 -86.18 -20.54
N ALA A 1121 -101.21 -85.71 -21.77
CA ALA A 1121 -100.31 -85.10 -22.81
C ALA A 1121 -101.05 -84.49 -24.07
N SER A 1122 -100.35 -83.66 -24.88
CA SER A 1122 -100.43 -83.47 -26.38
C SER A 1122 -101.34 -82.42 -27.08
N ALA A 1123 -100.81 -81.80 -28.17
CA ALA A 1123 -101.43 -80.93 -29.22
C ALA A 1123 -100.37 -80.64 -30.35
N SER A 1124 -100.55 -80.02 -31.55
CA SER A 1124 -101.65 -79.84 -32.56
C SER A 1124 -101.06 -79.25 -33.89
N MET A 1125 -101.84 -79.00 -34.97
CA MET A 1125 -101.38 -78.47 -36.30
C MET A 1125 -102.43 -77.57 -37.02
N SER A 1126 -102.19 -77.08 -38.25
CA SER A 1126 -102.98 -76.00 -38.93
C SER A 1126 -104.19 -76.41 -39.80
N MET A 1127 -105.20 -75.52 -39.82
CA MET A 1127 -106.30 -75.30 -40.80
C MET A 1127 -107.60 -76.16 -40.76
N SER A 1128 -108.73 -75.45 -40.89
CA SER A 1128 -110.12 -75.89 -41.15
C SER A 1128 -110.91 -76.68 -40.08
N ALA A 1129 -111.31 -75.99 -39.01
CA ALA A 1129 -112.61 -76.17 -38.33
C ALA A 1129 -113.02 -74.87 -37.57
N ALA A 1130 -114.25 -74.82 -37.04
CA ALA A 1130 -114.77 -73.73 -36.18
C ALA A 1130 -113.82 -73.41 -35.01
N ALA A 1131 -113.56 -72.15 -34.60
CA ALA A 1131 -114.48 -71.04 -34.24
C ALA A 1131 -115.17 -71.25 -32.87
N SER A 1132 -115.18 -70.20 -32.05
CA SER A 1132 -115.54 -70.14 -30.61
C SER A 1132 -114.70 -71.01 -29.66
N ASP A 1133 -114.49 -70.71 -28.37
CA ASP A 1133 -114.41 -69.46 -27.57
C ASP A 1133 -113.86 -69.88 -26.17
N ASP A 1134 -113.73 -68.93 -25.22
CA ASP A 1134 -113.49 -69.10 -23.77
C ASP A 1134 -112.08 -69.53 -23.27
N GLU A 1135 -111.75 -69.06 -22.06
CA GLU A 1135 -110.51 -69.28 -21.29
C GLU A 1135 -110.45 -70.69 -20.64
N PRO A 1136 -109.26 -71.19 -20.23
CA PRO A 1136 -108.95 -71.04 -18.80
C PRO A 1136 -107.46 -70.88 -18.41
N ASP A 1137 -107.30 -70.65 -17.10
CA ASP A 1137 -106.09 -70.54 -16.24
C ASP A 1137 -105.19 -71.80 -16.18
N LEU A 1138 -104.12 -71.70 -15.37
CA LEU A 1138 -103.01 -72.61 -15.01
C LEU A 1138 -101.69 -72.23 -15.70
N CYS A 1139 -100.65 -71.73 -15.02
CA CYS A 1139 -100.21 -71.94 -13.62
C CYS A 1139 -99.83 -73.40 -13.29
N ASN A 1140 -98.81 -73.94 -13.97
CA ASN A 1140 -97.76 -74.74 -13.31
C ASN A 1140 -96.56 -75.04 -14.23
N LEU A 1141 -95.34 -74.73 -13.77
CA LEU A 1141 -94.39 -75.76 -13.33
C LEU A 1141 -93.12 -75.16 -12.67
N ASN A 1142 -92.99 -75.43 -11.37
CA ASN A 1142 -91.77 -75.52 -10.54
C ASN A 1142 -90.53 -74.63 -10.88
N PRO A 1143 -90.29 -73.53 -10.15
CA PRO A 1143 -89.10 -72.66 -10.30
C PRO A 1143 -87.76 -73.22 -9.78
N LEU A 1144 -87.69 -74.45 -9.28
CA LEU A 1144 -86.48 -75.04 -8.66
C LEU A 1144 -85.91 -76.26 -9.42
N ALA A 1145 -86.18 -76.35 -10.71
CA ALA A 1145 -85.36 -77.10 -11.67
C ALA A 1145 -84.72 -76.12 -12.68
N GLY A 1146 -83.67 -76.56 -13.37
CA GLY A 1146 -83.07 -75.79 -14.47
C GLY A 1146 -84.03 -75.61 -15.66
N LEU A 1147 -83.66 -74.73 -16.60
CA LEU A 1147 -84.36 -74.67 -17.89
C LEU A 1147 -84.19 -76.03 -18.59
N SER A 1148 -85.27 -76.59 -19.12
CA SER A 1148 -85.23 -77.93 -19.72
C SER A 1148 -84.47 -77.93 -21.06
N ASP A 1149 -83.82 -79.05 -21.37
CA ASP A 1149 -83.02 -79.22 -22.59
C ASP A 1149 -83.79 -78.88 -23.87
N GLU A 1150 -85.11 -79.14 -23.94
CA GLU A 1150 -85.94 -78.75 -25.09
C GLU A 1150 -86.07 -77.23 -25.25
N ILE A 1151 -86.13 -76.47 -24.15
CA ILE A 1151 -86.17 -75.00 -24.17
C ILE A 1151 -84.78 -74.45 -24.54
N LEU A 1152 -83.71 -75.03 -24.00
CA LEU A 1152 -82.33 -74.62 -24.28
C LEU A 1152 -81.94 -74.91 -25.75
N ASN A 1153 -82.27 -76.09 -26.27
CA ASN A 1153 -82.05 -76.44 -27.68
C ASN A 1153 -82.83 -75.52 -28.63
N HIS A 1154 -84.10 -75.20 -28.32
CA HIS A 1154 -84.87 -74.25 -29.14
C HIS A 1154 -84.30 -72.82 -29.14
N LEU A 1155 -83.64 -72.41 -28.05
CA LEU A 1155 -82.94 -71.13 -27.96
C LEU A 1155 -81.58 -71.17 -28.69
N ASP A 1156 -80.85 -72.29 -28.63
CA ASP A 1156 -79.57 -72.48 -29.34
C ASP A 1156 -79.76 -72.47 -30.86
N GLU A 1157 -80.67 -73.30 -31.41
CA GLU A 1157 -80.96 -73.31 -32.86
C GLU A 1157 -81.37 -71.94 -33.41
N LYS A 1158 -82.03 -71.12 -32.59
CA LYS A 1158 -82.64 -69.84 -33.01
C LYS A 1158 -81.75 -68.62 -32.78
N TYR A 1159 -80.86 -68.66 -31.78
CA TYR A 1159 -80.06 -67.50 -31.36
C TYR A 1159 -78.56 -67.76 -31.23
N GLY A 1160 -78.13 -69.01 -31.17
CA GLY A 1160 -76.74 -69.45 -31.01
C GLY A 1160 -76.31 -69.56 -29.54
N THR A 1161 -75.35 -70.45 -29.31
CA THR A 1161 -75.06 -71.04 -28.00
C THR A 1161 -74.61 -70.02 -26.95
N ASP A 1162 -73.91 -68.95 -27.36
CA ASP A 1162 -73.49 -67.87 -26.44
C ASP A 1162 -74.63 -67.00 -25.91
N VAL A 1163 -75.82 -67.11 -26.50
CA VAL A 1163 -77.07 -66.54 -25.98
C VAL A 1163 -77.88 -67.60 -25.23
N ALA A 1164 -77.85 -68.88 -25.61
CA ALA A 1164 -78.49 -69.96 -24.87
C ALA A 1164 -77.83 -70.21 -23.49
N ASP A 1165 -76.51 -70.49 -23.44
CA ASP A 1165 -75.71 -70.54 -22.20
C ASP A 1165 -75.86 -69.24 -21.39
N GLY A 1166 -76.02 -68.10 -22.09
CA GLY A 1166 -76.19 -66.78 -21.47
C GLY A 1166 -77.51 -66.63 -20.72
N ILE A 1167 -78.61 -67.05 -21.33
CA ILE A 1167 -79.94 -67.08 -20.69
C ILE A 1167 -79.96 -68.09 -19.55
N GLU A 1168 -79.37 -69.28 -19.73
CA GLU A 1168 -79.32 -70.29 -18.66
C GLU A 1168 -78.49 -69.80 -17.47
N TYR A 1169 -77.29 -69.26 -17.71
CA TYR A 1169 -76.47 -68.67 -16.64
C TYR A 1169 -77.18 -67.49 -15.97
N GLN A 1170 -77.85 -66.61 -16.72
CA GLN A 1170 -78.63 -65.51 -16.15
C GLN A 1170 -79.76 -66.04 -15.27
N TRP A 1171 -80.50 -67.06 -15.73
CA TRP A 1171 -81.58 -67.70 -14.98
C TRP A 1171 -81.06 -68.36 -13.71
N GLN A 1172 -80.04 -69.22 -13.81
CA GLN A 1172 -79.41 -69.86 -12.66
C GLN A 1172 -78.87 -68.83 -11.65
N ARG A 1173 -78.33 -67.69 -12.11
CA ARG A 1173 -77.89 -66.60 -11.22
C ARG A 1173 -79.06 -65.82 -10.60
N MET A 1174 -80.15 -65.58 -11.32
CA MET A 1174 -81.37 -64.94 -10.80
C MET A 1174 -82.18 -65.83 -9.84
N MET A 1175 -81.99 -67.16 -9.92
CA MET A 1175 -82.74 -68.15 -9.15
C MET A 1175 -81.92 -68.83 -8.04
N GLY A 1176 -80.59 -68.75 -8.09
CA GLY A 1176 -79.70 -69.34 -7.08
C GLY A 1176 -79.53 -68.47 -5.84
N ASN A 1177 -79.40 -69.08 -4.66
CA ASN A 1177 -79.38 -68.43 -3.34
C ASN A 1177 -78.08 -67.62 -3.03
N SER A 1178 -77.41 -67.08 -4.05
CA SER A 1178 -76.25 -66.19 -3.87
C SER A 1178 -76.69 -64.74 -3.66
N SER A 1179 -75.95 -63.97 -2.85
CA SER A 1179 -76.24 -62.54 -2.63
C SER A 1179 -76.22 -61.69 -3.91
N GLU A 1180 -75.51 -62.14 -4.94
CA GLU A 1180 -75.44 -61.50 -6.27
C GLU A 1180 -76.73 -61.70 -7.11
N ALA A 1181 -77.69 -62.53 -6.67
CA ALA A 1181 -78.84 -62.94 -7.49
C ALA A 1181 -79.79 -61.80 -7.86
N ALA A 1182 -80.04 -60.88 -6.92
CA ALA A 1182 -80.89 -59.72 -7.14
C ALA A 1182 -80.29 -58.74 -8.18
N ASP A 1183 -78.96 -58.67 -8.25
CA ASP A 1183 -78.25 -57.84 -9.23
C ASP A 1183 -78.24 -58.46 -10.64
N HIS A 1184 -78.49 -59.77 -10.76
CA HIS A 1184 -78.70 -60.41 -12.07
C HIS A 1184 -80.12 -60.19 -12.61
N ASN A 1185 -81.01 -59.45 -11.93
CA ASN A 1185 -82.34 -59.14 -12.47
C ASN A 1185 -82.29 -57.91 -13.41
N ILE A 1186 -82.40 -58.13 -14.73
CA ILE A 1186 -82.30 -57.08 -15.76
C ILE A 1186 -83.60 -56.26 -15.83
N PRO A 1187 -83.57 -54.93 -15.53
CA PRO A 1187 -84.78 -54.11 -15.44
C PRO A 1187 -85.61 -54.08 -16.73
N GLY A 1188 -86.92 -54.32 -16.61
CA GLY A 1188 -87.85 -54.35 -17.75
C GLY A 1188 -87.62 -55.50 -18.74
N ILE A 1189 -86.99 -56.60 -18.29
CA ILE A 1189 -86.92 -57.89 -19.00
C ILE A 1189 -87.24 -59.04 -18.01
N GLY A 1190 -86.59 -59.05 -16.84
CA GLY A 1190 -86.89 -59.99 -15.77
C GLY A 1190 -86.75 -61.46 -16.22
N ARG A 1191 -87.84 -62.23 -16.13
CA ARG A 1191 -87.90 -63.68 -16.40
C ARG A 1191 -88.40 -64.04 -17.81
N ASP A 1192 -88.56 -63.08 -18.71
CA ASP A 1192 -88.96 -63.31 -20.11
C ASP A 1192 -87.77 -63.82 -20.95
N LEU A 1193 -87.75 -65.13 -21.24
CA LEU A 1193 -86.62 -65.77 -21.96
C LEU A 1193 -86.50 -65.29 -23.41
N PRO A 1194 -87.58 -65.20 -24.23
CA PRO A 1194 -87.49 -64.60 -25.57
C PRO A 1194 -86.99 -63.15 -25.58
N ALA A 1195 -87.44 -62.29 -24.67
CA ALA A 1195 -86.98 -60.90 -24.57
C ALA A 1195 -85.53 -60.81 -24.11
N MET A 1196 -85.09 -61.71 -23.21
CA MET A 1196 -83.70 -61.84 -22.77
C MET A 1196 -82.78 -62.27 -23.93
N ALA A 1197 -83.22 -63.22 -24.77
CA ALA A 1197 -82.50 -63.67 -25.96
C ALA A 1197 -82.24 -62.52 -26.95
N GLU A 1198 -83.29 -61.78 -27.32
CA GLU A 1198 -83.19 -60.62 -28.21
C GLU A 1198 -82.50 -59.42 -27.54
N TYR A 1199 -82.24 -59.45 -26.23
CA TYR A 1199 -81.42 -58.44 -25.53
C TYR A 1199 -79.93 -58.79 -25.56
N PHE A 1200 -79.52 -60.00 -25.13
CA PHE A 1200 -78.10 -60.38 -25.13
C PHE A 1200 -77.49 -60.43 -26.54
N LYS A 1201 -78.25 -60.92 -27.53
CA LYS A 1201 -77.90 -60.90 -28.96
C LYS A 1201 -77.50 -59.51 -29.47
N LYS A 1202 -78.04 -58.41 -28.90
CA LYS A 1202 -77.69 -57.03 -29.29
C LYS A 1202 -76.31 -56.60 -28.83
N TYR A 1203 -75.71 -57.24 -27.83
CA TYR A 1203 -74.41 -56.90 -27.25
C TYR A 1203 -73.26 -57.80 -27.73
N ARG A 1204 -73.54 -58.87 -28.49
CA ARG A 1204 -72.52 -59.75 -29.10
C ARG A 1204 -71.47 -58.92 -29.85
N GLY A 1205 -70.23 -58.94 -29.36
CA GLY A 1205 -69.08 -58.20 -29.93
C GLY A 1205 -68.98 -56.70 -29.57
N LYS A 1206 -69.82 -56.14 -28.68
CA LYS A 1206 -69.92 -54.68 -28.45
C LYS A 1206 -69.39 -54.18 -27.09
N GLY A 1207 -68.32 -54.79 -26.58
CA GLY A 1207 -67.69 -54.32 -25.34
C GLY A 1207 -66.99 -52.97 -25.53
N THR A 1208 -67.31 -51.99 -24.69
CA THR A 1208 -66.79 -50.61 -24.78
C THR A 1208 -65.69 -50.31 -23.75
N HIS A 1209 -65.57 -51.14 -22.71
CA HIS A 1209 -64.56 -51.03 -21.66
C HIS A 1209 -63.96 -52.43 -21.38
N LYS A 1210 -62.84 -52.46 -20.65
CA LYS A 1210 -62.19 -53.66 -20.13
C LYS A 1210 -62.13 -53.60 -18.61
N ASP A 1211 -62.53 -54.68 -17.95
CA ASP A 1211 -62.24 -54.85 -16.53
C ASP A 1211 -60.73 -55.01 -16.35
N SER A 1212 -60.07 -54.05 -15.71
CA SER A 1212 -58.63 -54.07 -15.44
C SER A 1212 -58.22 -55.15 -14.42
N THR A 1213 -59.19 -55.71 -13.69
CA THR A 1213 -58.98 -56.80 -12.72
C THR A 1213 -59.11 -58.18 -13.37
N THR A 1214 -60.13 -58.40 -14.23
CA THR A 1214 -60.41 -59.72 -14.83
C THR A 1214 -60.07 -59.84 -16.32
N GLY A 1215 -59.69 -58.75 -16.98
CA GLY A 1215 -59.35 -58.69 -18.41
C GLY A 1215 -60.55 -58.85 -19.35
N LYS A 1216 -61.77 -59.05 -18.83
CA LYS A 1216 -62.99 -59.30 -19.61
C LYS A 1216 -63.46 -58.03 -20.34
N SER A 1217 -64.06 -58.23 -21.51
CA SER A 1217 -64.69 -57.17 -22.29
C SER A 1217 -66.10 -56.89 -21.76
N VAL A 1218 -66.42 -55.64 -21.50
CA VAL A 1218 -67.68 -55.23 -20.87
C VAL A 1218 -68.31 -54.03 -21.59
N ALA A 1219 -69.63 -53.97 -21.60
CA ALA A 1219 -70.40 -52.80 -21.99
C ALA A 1219 -71.24 -52.34 -20.81
N TYR A 1220 -71.81 -51.14 -20.87
CA TYR A 1220 -72.73 -50.62 -19.85
C TYR A 1220 -73.97 -50.06 -20.52
N ASP A 1221 -75.15 -50.48 -20.07
CA ASP A 1221 -76.45 -49.99 -20.53
C ASP A 1221 -76.94 -48.86 -19.61
N ASP A 1222 -76.82 -47.62 -20.08
CA ASP A 1222 -77.26 -46.42 -19.35
C ASP A 1222 -78.79 -46.29 -19.19
N GLN A 1223 -79.58 -47.02 -19.97
CA GLN A 1223 -81.04 -47.03 -19.83
C GLN A 1223 -81.52 -48.08 -18.81
N LYS A 1224 -80.81 -49.20 -18.67
CA LYS A 1224 -81.17 -50.28 -17.74
C LYS A 1224 -80.33 -50.35 -16.46
N GLY A 1225 -79.22 -49.61 -16.36
CA GLY A 1225 -78.38 -49.58 -15.16
C GLY A 1225 -77.64 -50.90 -14.90
N VAL A 1226 -77.17 -51.54 -15.97
CA VAL A 1226 -76.48 -52.84 -15.91
C VAL A 1226 -75.16 -52.80 -16.70
N ILE A 1227 -74.13 -53.47 -16.16
CA ILE A 1227 -72.94 -53.86 -16.89
C ILE A 1227 -73.23 -55.19 -17.62
N ILE A 1228 -72.95 -55.23 -18.93
CA ILE A 1228 -73.05 -56.44 -19.75
C ILE A 1228 -71.65 -57.04 -19.89
N ILE A 1229 -71.48 -58.27 -19.40
CA ILE A 1229 -70.20 -58.97 -19.40
C ILE A 1229 -70.19 -59.93 -20.59
N ILE A 1230 -69.33 -59.64 -21.56
CA ILE A 1230 -69.25 -60.35 -22.84
C ILE A 1230 -68.05 -61.30 -22.77
N THR A 1231 -68.32 -62.60 -22.75
CA THR A 1231 -67.29 -63.64 -22.78
C THR A 1231 -67.32 -64.42 -24.09
N ALA A 1232 -66.30 -65.23 -24.36
CA ALA A 1232 -66.25 -66.10 -25.54
C ALA A 1232 -67.18 -67.33 -25.45
N ARG A 1233 -67.79 -67.59 -24.27
CA ARG A 1233 -68.74 -68.69 -24.07
C ARG A 1233 -70.18 -68.22 -23.94
N PHE A 1234 -70.42 -67.13 -23.22
CA PHE A 1234 -71.76 -66.57 -23.04
C PHE A 1234 -71.77 -65.07 -22.72
N ILE A 1235 -72.92 -64.44 -22.92
CA ILE A 1235 -73.21 -63.03 -22.59
C ILE A 1235 -74.20 -63.00 -21.42
N HIS A 1236 -73.93 -62.19 -20.39
CA HIS A 1236 -74.82 -62.01 -19.25
C HIS A 1236 -74.80 -60.56 -18.72
N GLY A 1237 -75.81 -60.18 -17.95
CA GLY A 1237 -75.96 -58.84 -17.38
C GLY A 1237 -75.91 -58.83 -15.85
N TYR A 1238 -75.32 -57.79 -15.28
CA TYR A 1238 -75.21 -57.59 -13.83
C TYR A 1238 -75.49 -56.13 -13.48
N LYS A 1239 -76.19 -55.86 -12.38
CA LYS A 1239 -76.55 -54.51 -11.96
C LYS A 1239 -75.36 -53.80 -11.31
N LEU A 1240 -74.99 -52.66 -11.86
CA LEU A 1240 -73.87 -51.83 -11.41
C LEU A 1240 -74.27 -50.38 -11.59
N SER A 1241 -73.93 -49.47 -10.67
CA SER A 1241 -74.23 -48.05 -10.92
C SER A 1241 -73.25 -47.45 -11.92
N LYS A 1242 -73.68 -46.46 -12.70
CA LYS A 1242 -72.80 -45.76 -13.66
C LYS A 1242 -71.64 -45.06 -12.96
N VAL A 1243 -71.82 -44.66 -11.71
CA VAL A 1243 -70.77 -44.06 -10.89
C VAL A 1243 -69.73 -45.12 -10.51
N ASP A 1244 -70.14 -46.32 -10.14
CA ASP A 1244 -69.21 -47.41 -9.77
C ASP A 1244 -68.53 -48.04 -11.01
N PHE A 1245 -69.20 -48.02 -12.17
CA PHE A 1245 -68.57 -48.34 -13.46
C PHE A 1245 -67.45 -47.35 -13.82
N LEU A 1246 -67.57 -46.08 -13.43
CA LEU A 1246 -66.60 -45.02 -13.73
C LEU A 1246 -65.59 -44.72 -12.58
N ARG A 1247 -65.76 -45.29 -11.38
CA ARG A 1247 -64.92 -44.99 -10.21
C ARG A 1247 -63.72 -45.94 -10.12
N GLY A 1248 -62.53 -45.36 -9.89
CA GLY A 1248 -61.35 -46.12 -9.43
C GLY A 1248 -60.62 -46.96 -10.47
N ASN A 1249 -60.70 -46.61 -11.77
CA ASN A 1249 -59.98 -47.27 -12.88
C ASN A 1249 -60.22 -48.80 -13.01
N ARG A 1250 -61.32 -49.32 -12.47
CA ARG A 1250 -61.66 -50.75 -12.59
C ARG A 1250 -62.16 -51.12 -13.99
N TYR A 1251 -63.02 -50.30 -14.60
CA TYR A 1251 -63.49 -50.50 -15.96
C TYR A 1251 -62.91 -49.39 -16.83
N VAL A 1252 -61.84 -49.70 -17.55
CA VAL A 1252 -61.08 -48.74 -18.37
C VAL A 1252 -61.66 -48.77 -19.78
N PRO A 1253 -61.92 -47.62 -20.44
CA PRO A 1253 -62.39 -47.61 -21.83
C PRO A 1253 -61.50 -48.45 -22.76
N ASN A 1254 -62.12 -49.18 -23.69
CA ASN A 1254 -61.41 -49.86 -24.77
C ASN A 1254 -60.87 -48.78 -25.72
N SER A 1255 -59.53 -48.65 -25.75
CA SER A 1255 -58.77 -47.74 -26.61
C SER A 1255 -58.81 -48.13 -28.08
#